data_AF-A0A8C2M2F2-F1
#
_entry.id   AF-A0A8C2M2F2-F1
#
_cell.length_a   1.000
_cell.length_b   1.000
_cell.length_c   1.000
_cell.angle_alpha   90.00
_cell.angle_beta   90.00
_cell.angle_gamma   90.00
#
_symmetry.space_group_name_H-M   'P 1'
#
loop_
_entity.id
_entity.type
_entity.pdbx_description
1 polymer ?
#
loop_
_entity_poly.entity_id
_entity_poly.type
_entity_poly.pdbx_seq_one_letter_code
_entity_poly.pdbx_strand_id
1 'polypeptide(L)'
;MILLAVLFLCFFSSYSASVKGHTTGLSLNNERLYKLKYSTEVFLDGGKGKLQDSVGYQISSDVDVVLLWRNPDGDDDQLIQVTITAVNVENVNQQRGEKSIFKGKTTPKIIGKDNLEALQRPMLLHLVRGKVKEFYSYENEPVGIENLKRGLASLFQMQLTSGTTNEVDISGDCKVTYQAQQDKVVKTKALDTCKIERSGFTTVNQVLGVSSKATSVTTYKIEDSFVTAVHAEETRDFALNFLKTIAGKIVSKGLHCACVLQLAEHWQSIRKHLEPENLSNAQAVSSFLAFIQHLRTARREEILQILKAEKKEVLPQLVDAVTSAQTPDSLEAILDFLDFKSDSSIVLQERFLYAVGFASHPDEELLRALLSKFKGSFASNDIRETVMIIIGALVRKLCQNEGCKLKAVVEAKKLILGGLEKPEKKEDTMMYLLALKNALLPEGIPFLLKYAEAGEGPVSHLATTVLQRYDVSFITDEVKKTLNRIYHQNRKVHEKTVRTTAAAVILKNNPSYMDVKNILLSIGELPKEMNKYMLTFVRDILNFQMPSSKMIRRVLKEMVAHNYDRFSKSGSSSAYTGYIERSPHAASTYSLDMLYSGSGILRRSNLNIFQYLGKADLHGSQVVIEAQGLESLIAATPDEGEENLDSYAGMSAILFDVQLRPVTFFNGYSDLMSKMLSASGDPVSVVKGLILLIDHSQDIQLQSGLKANMEIQGGLAIDISGSMEFSLWYRESKTRVKNRRALTTVCLAFLSAYQKAGGNALAWRVWDSDRGAIEGQFETKYERLSTGRGYISRRRKERLVSGCELPLHQENSEMCNMVFPPQPESDNSGGWF
;
A
#
# COMPACT_ATOMS: atom_id res chain seq x y z
N MET A 1 17.66 5.75 -81.46
CA MET A 1 18.19 6.43 -80.25
C MET A 1 17.60 5.75 -79.03
N ILE A 2 18.44 5.42 -78.03
CA ILE A 2 18.12 5.27 -76.60
C ILE A 2 17.13 4.12 -76.20
N LEU A 3 17.17 3.49 -75.01
CA LEU A 3 18.24 2.93 -74.14
C LEU A 3 17.51 2.23 -72.96
N LEU A 4 18.08 1.17 -72.37
CA LEU A 4 17.63 0.45 -71.15
C LEU A 4 16.24 -0.25 -71.18
N ALA A 5 16.01 -1.30 -70.39
CA ALA A 5 16.93 -2.30 -69.81
C ALA A 5 16.13 -3.56 -69.40
N VAL A 6 16.79 -4.71 -69.36
CA VAL A 6 16.17 -6.03 -69.25
C VAL A 6 15.84 -6.41 -67.80
N LEU A 7 14.72 -7.09 -67.62
CA LEU A 7 14.22 -7.65 -66.37
C LEU A 7 13.92 -9.15 -66.59
N PHE A 8 14.72 -10.06 -66.01
CA PHE A 8 14.41 -11.49 -65.80
C PHE A 8 15.35 -11.98 -64.67
N LEU A 9 14.87 -12.30 -63.46
CA LEU A 9 14.29 -13.60 -63.06
C LEU A 9 15.21 -14.81 -63.34
N CYS A 10 15.82 -15.39 -62.29
CA CYS A 10 15.31 -16.64 -61.70
C CYS A 10 16.05 -17.09 -60.44
N PHE A 11 15.42 -17.99 -59.70
CA PHE A 11 15.82 -18.48 -58.38
C PHE A 11 17.04 -19.42 -58.41
N PHE A 12 17.91 -19.31 -57.41
CA PHE A 12 18.56 -20.47 -56.80
C PHE A 12 18.34 -20.45 -55.29
N SER A 13 17.69 -21.51 -54.80
CA SER A 13 17.47 -21.75 -53.37
C SER A 13 18.73 -22.33 -52.73
N SER A 14 19.65 -21.48 -52.29
CA SER A 14 20.67 -21.89 -51.33
C SER A 14 20.03 -21.95 -49.94
N TYR A 15 19.84 -23.17 -49.42
CA TYR A 15 19.64 -23.44 -48.00
C TYR A 15 20.81 -22.80 -47.23
N SER A 16 20.62 -21.60 -46.69
CA SER A 16 21.48 -21.12 -45.61
C SER A 16 21.18 -21.98 -44.40
N ALA A 17 21.99 -23.03 -44.22
CA ALA A 17 22.10 -23.70 -42.93
C ALA A 17 22.36 -22.61 -41.89
N SER A 18 21.38 -22.39 -41.00
CA SER A 18 21.51 -21.47 -39.89
C SER A 18 22.50 -22.08 -38.89
N VAL A 19 23.80 -21.96 -39.20
CA VAL A 19 24.88 -22.18 -38.25
C VAL A 19 24.54 -21.33 -37.03
N LYS A 20 24.28 -21.98 -35.89
CA LYS A 20 24.13 -21.27 -34.62
C LYS A 20 25.45 -20.55 -34.38
N GLY A 21 25.48 -19.25 -34.66
CA GLY A 21 26.71 -18.46 -34.65
C GLY A 21 27.43 -18.64 -33.33
N HIS A 22 28.63 -19.21 -33.37
CA HIS A 22 29.45 -19.42 -32.18
C HIS A 22 29.71 -18.04 -31.55
N THR A 23 29.28 -17.88 -30.30
CA THR A 23 29.45 -16.62 -29.57
C THR A 23 30.90 -16.53 -29.11
N THR A 24 31.61 -15.48 -29.53
CA THR A 24 32.95 -15.16 -29.02
C THR A 24 32.88 -13.94 -28.11
N GLY A 25 33.75 -13.92 -27.10
CA GLY A 25 33.86 -12.84 -26.12
C GLY A 25 35.20 -12.12 -26.17
N LEU A 26 35.73 -11.77 -24.99
CA LEU A 26 37.06 -11.17 -24.86
C LEU A 26 38.15 -12.19 -25.19
N SER A 27 39.06 -11.85 -26.10
CA SER A 27 40.24 -12.65 -26.43
C SER A 27 41.51 -11.98 -25.92
N LEU A 28 42.23 -12.62 -24.99
CA LEU A 28 43.53 -12.14 -24.51
C LEU A 28 44.69 -12.80 -25.27
N ASN A 29 45.72 -12.02 -25.60
CA ASN A 29 46.98 -12.55 -26.12
C ASN A 29 47.81 -13.22 -25.01
N ASN A 30 48.50 -14.31 -25.36
CA ASN A 30 49.45 -15.01 -24.49
C ASN A 30 50.58 -14.07 -24.03
N GLU A 31 51.09 -14.30 -22.82
CA GLU A 31 52.24 -13.58 -22.22
C GLU A 31 52.11 -12.05 -22.11
N ARG A 32 50.90 -11.50 -22.34
CA ARG A 32 50.63 -10.07 -22.14
C ARG A 32 49.88 -9.79 -20.84
N LEU A 33 50.42 -8.84 -20.08
CA LEU A 33 49.78 -8.20 -18.94
C LEU A 33 48.94 -7.01 -19.42
N TYR A 34 47.64 -7.04 -19.14
CA TYR A 34 46.72 -5.94 -19.44
C TYR A 34 46.54 -5.09 -18.18
N LYS A 35 46.91 -3.81 -18.26
CA LYS A 35 46.72 -2.84 -17.19
C LYS A 35 45.47 -2.01 -17.47
N LEU A 36 44.44 -2.24 -16.69
CA LEU A 36 43.15 -1.57 -16.77
C LEU A 36 43.00 -0.58 -15.60
N LYS A 37 42.17 0.44 -15.80
CA LYS A 37 41.68 1.28 -14.70
C LYS A 37 40.23 0.97 -14.44
N TYR A 38 39.90 0.66 -13.18
CA TYR A 38 38.54 0.42 -12.74
C TYR A 38 38.08 1.56 -11.84
N SER A 39 36.84 2.02 -12.05
CA SER A 39 36.20 2.95 -11.14
C SER A 39 34.69 2.71 -11.05
N THR A 40 34.18 2.87 -9.85
CA THR A 40 32.85 2.42 -9.43
C THR A 40 32.33 3.49 -8.43
N GLU A 41 31.30 4.25 -8.81
CA GLU A 41 30.75 5.43 -8.08
C GLU A 41 29.22 5.36 -7.86
N VAL A 42 28.72 5.51 -6.64
CA VAL A 42 27.27 5.47 -6.34
C VAL A 42 26.77 6.85 -5.93
N PHE A 43 25.55 7.17 -6.32
CA PHE A 43 24.86 8.36 -5.85
C PHE A 43 23.39 8.09 -5.57
N LEU A 44 22.94 8.62 -4.43
CA LEU A 44 21.52 8.74 -4.08
C LEU A 44 21.06 10.17 -4.35
N ASP A 45 19.97 10.32 -5.10
CA ASP A 45 19.29 11.60 -5.35
C ASP A 45 17.77 11.51 -5.15
N GLY A 46 17.15 12.65 -4.89
CA GLY A 46 15.70 12.78 -4.70
C GLY A 46 14.89 12.92 -5.98
N GLY A 47 15.36 12.34 -7.09
CA GLY A 47 14.60 12.21 -8.34
C GLY A 47 14.31 13.51 -9.11
N LYS A 48 14.80 14.68 -8.70
CA LYS A 48 14.45 15.99 -9.30
C LYS A 48 15.30 16.37 -10.53
N GLY A 49 15.87 15.38 -11.22
CA GLY A 49 16.47 15.50 -12.55
C GLY A 49 17.82 16.24 -12.66
N LYS A 50 18.30 16.92 -11.61
CA LYS A 50 19.63 17.54 -11.57
C LYS A 50 20.42 17.08 -10.34
N LEU A 51 21.48 16.31 -10.58
CA LEU A 51 22.40 15.69 -9.61
C LEU A 51 23.29 16.67 -8.80
N GLN A 52 22.80 17.87 -8.46
CA GLN A 52 23.64 18.95 -7.91
C GLN A 52 23.99 18.80 -6.42
N ASP A 53 23.26 17.99 -5.65
CA ASP A 53 23.49 17.80 -4.21
C ASP A 53 23.13 16.38 -3.76
N SER A 54 23.70 15.40 -4.44
CA SER A 54 23.62 13.97 -4.10
C SER A 54 24.60 13.62 -2.97
N VAL A 55 24.35 12.47 -2.32
CA VAL A 55 25.31 11.80 -1.43
C VAL A 55 25.84 10.56 -2.12
N GLY A 56 27.15 10.34 -2.03
CA GLY A 56 27.82 9.38 -2.89
C GLY A 56 29.32 9.25 -2.60
N TYR A 57 29.88 8.12 -2.98
CA TYR A 57 31.32 7.90 -2.92
C TYR A 57 31.77 7.05 -4.11
N GLN A 58 33.05 7.15 -4.42
CA GLN A 58 33.71 6.52 -5.56
C GLN A 58 34.83 5.64 -5.05
N ILE A 59 34.96 4.44 -5.60
CA ILE A 59 36.14 3.59 -5.46
C ILE A 59 36.86 3.59 -6.81
N SER A 60 38.18 3.67 -6.76
CA SER A 60 39.05 3.55 -7.93
C SER A 60 40.19 2.59 -7.64
N SER A 61 40.65 1.87 -8.66
CA SER A 61 41.75 0.93 -8.56
C SER A 61 42.38 0.67 -9.93
N ASP A 62 43.66 0.34 -9.93
CA ASP A 62 44.28 -0.29 -11.10
C ASP A 62 43.95 -1.80 -11.08
N VAL A 63 43.84 -2.42 -12.25
CA VAL A 63 43.49 -3.84 -12.40
C VAL A 63 44.42 -4.49 -13.40
N ASP A 64 45.18 -5.47 -12.93
CA ASP A 64 46.12 -6.27 -13.71
C ASP A 64 45.42 -7.58 -14.15
N VAL A 65 45.37 -7.83 -15.46
CA VAL A 65 44.75 -9.05 -16.03
C VAL A 65 45.78 -9.84 -16.86
N VAL A 66 45.87 -11.14 -16.59
CA VAL A 66 46.80 -12.07 -17.25
C VAL A 66 46.06 -13.33 -17.69
N LEU A 67 46.37 -13.84 -18.89
CA LEU A 67 45.92 -15.15 -19.35
C LEU A 67 46.83 -16.23 -18.74
N LEU A 68 46.29 -17.13 -17.92
CA LEU A 68 47.05 -18.22 -17.29
C LEU A 68 47.02 -19.51 -18.10
N TRP A 69 45.88 -19.83 -18.70
CA TRP A 69 45.69 -21.05 -19.47
C TRP A 69 44.65 -20.85 -20.58
N ARG A 70 44.83 -21.58 -21.68
CA ARG A 70 43.89 -21.69 -22.81
C ARG A 70 43.81 -23.16 -23.20
N ASN A 71 42.63 -23.61 -23.59
CA ASN A 71 42.42 -24.98 -24.02
C ASN A 71 43.27 -25.31 -25.28
N PRO A 72 44.12 -26.36 -25.24
CA PRO A 72 44.89 -26.82 -26.41
C PRO A 72 44.03 -27.22 -27.61
N ASP A 73 42.76 -27.62 -27.40
CA ASP A 73 41.86 -28.09 -28.46
C ASP A 73 41.35 -26.98 -29.39
N GLY A 74 41.64 -25.71 -29.09
CA GLY A 74 41.32 -24.56 -29.95
C GLY A 74 39.88 -24.03 -29.86
N ASP A 75 39.04 -24.54 -28.95
CA ASP A 75 37.77 -23.88 -28.57
C ASP A 75 38.06 -22.57 -27.79
N ASP A 76 37.10 -21.65 -27.76
CA ASP A 76 37.20 -20.39 -26.99
C ASP A 76 37.01 -20.70 -25.49
N ASP A 77 38.04 -21.28 -24.88
CA ASP A 77 38.07 -21.71 -23.48
C ASP A 77 39.39 -21.25 -22.85
N GLN A 78 39.30 -20.36 -21.86
CA GLN A 78 40.44 -19.65 -21.27
C GLN A 78 40.23 -19.36 -19.78
N LEU A 79 41.34 -19.41 -19.03
CA LEU A 79 41.40 -19.08 -17.61
C LEU A 79 42.24 -17.81 -17.44
N ILE A 80 41.61 -16.74 -16.98
CA ILE A 80 42.28 -15.46 -16.70
C ILE A 80 42.41 -15.23 -15.20
N GLN A 81 43.52 -14.60 -14.80
CA GLN A 81 43.75 -14.07 -13.47
C GLN A 81 43.48 -12.56 -13.49
N VAL A 82 42.71 -12.07 -12.51
CA VAL A 82 42.41 -10.65 -12.32
C VAL A 82 42.91 -10.25 -10.93
N THR A 83 43.76 -9.22 -10.86
CA THR A 83 44.35 -8.72 -9.61
C THR A 83 44.05 -7.24 -9.47
N ILE A 84 43.54 -6.82 -8.31
CA ILE A 84 43.19 -5.42 -8.03
C ILE A 84 44.34 -4.78 -7.25
N THR A 85 44.84 -3.65 -7.74
CA THR A 85 45.94 -2.89 -7.12
C THR A 85 45.56 -1.41 -6.95
N ALA A 86 46.37 -0.63 -6.22
CA ALA A 86 46.20 0.82 -6.05
C ALA A 86 44.78 1.31 -5.64
N VAL A 87 44.08 0.57 -4.76
CA VAL A 87 42.71 0.91 -4.33
C VAL A 87 42.66 2.24 -3.57
N ASN A 88 41.74 3.11 -3.97
CA ASN A 88 41.46 4.41 -3.37
C ASN A 88 39.93 4.64 -3.24
N VAL A 89 39.52 5.49 -2.30
CA VAL A 89 38.10 5.80 -2.01
C VAL A 89 37.91 7.30 -1.80
N GLU A 90 37.03 7.90 -2.60
CA GLU A 90 36.86 9.34 -2.69
C GLU A 90 35.38 9.76 -2.60
N ASN A 91 35.12 11.05 -2.36
CA ASN A 91 33.78 11.62 -2.39
C ASN A 91 33.38 11.96 -3.83
N VAL A 92 32.20 11.51 -4.29
CA VAL A 92 31.63 11.92 -5.60
C VAL A 92 31.34 13.43 -5.61
N ASN A 93 30.87 13.97 -4.49
CA ASN A 93 30.56 15.38 -4.38
C ASN A 93 31.82 16.20 -4.05
N GLN A 94 32.40 16.84 -5.08
CA GLN A 94 33.62 17.66 -4.96
C GLN A 94 33.49 18.86 -4.01
N GLN A 95 32.26 19.30 -3.69
CA GLN A 95 32.02 20.44 -2.79
C GLN A 95 32.12 20.07 -1.29
N ARG A 96 32.40 18.81 -0.94
CA ARG A 96 32.51 18.38 0.47
C ARG A 96 33.65 19.06 1.22
N GLY A 97 34.78 19.31 0.56
CA GLY A 97 35.93 20.05 1.13
C GLY A 97 36.33 19.55 2.52
N GLU A 98 36.29 20.46 3.51
CA GLU A 98 36.60 20.16 4.92
C GLU A 98 35.68 19.13 5.58
N LYS A 99 34.45 18.97 5.07
CA LYS A 99 33.43 18.06 5.62
C LYS A 99 33.50 16.66 5.01
N SER A 100 34.51 16.37 4.18
CA SER A 100 34.78 15.03 3.64
C SER A 100 35.08 14.04 4.77
N ILE A 101 34.45 12.87 4.71
CA ILE A 101 34.71 11.77 5.65
C ILE A 101 36.09 11.10 5.44
N PHE A 102 36.72 11.34 4.28
CA PHE A 102 38.00 10.75 3.90
C PHE A 102 39.21 11.66 4.18
N LYS A 103 39.00 12.95 4.47
CA LYS A 103 40.07 13.93 4.72
C LYS A 103 41.02 13.43 5.84
N GLY A 104 42.30 13.30 5.50
CA GLY A 104 43.35 12.85 6.44
C GLY A 104 43.35 11.36 6.78
N LYS A 105 42.59 10.52 6.05
CA LYS A 105 42.57 9.06 6.22
C LYS A 105 43.18 8.36 5.02
N THR A 106 43.94 7.28 5.27
CA THR A 106 44.51 6.42 4.23
C THR A 106 43.57 5.25 3.92
N THR A 107 43.64 4.65 2.72
CA THR A 107 42.78 3.52 2.33
C THR A 107 42.70 2.38 3.37
N PRO A 108 43.81 1.93 4.01
CA PRO A 108 43.75 0.89 5.04
C PRO A 108 42.98 1.30 6.31
N LYS A 109 42.85 2.60 6.60
CA LYS A 109 42.01 3.13 7.69
C LYS A 109 40.55 3.36 7.27
N ILE A 110 40.28 3.42 5.96
CA ILE A 110 38.94 3.59 5.39
C ILE A 110 38.25 2.25 5.23
N ILE A 111 38.91 1.29 4.57
CA ILE A 111 38.37 -0.04 4.24
C ILE A 111 38.64 -1.06 5.37
N GLY A 112 39.70 -0.85 6.15
CA GLY A 112 40.28 -1.85 7.05
C GLY A 112 41.41 -2.63 6.35
N LYS A 113 42.45 -3.04 7.10
CA LYS A 113 43.62 -3.74 6.55
C LYS A 113 43.22 -5.07 5.91
N ASP A 114 42.60 -5.95 6.68
CA ASP A 114 42.22 -7.31 6.27
C ASP A 114 41.28 -7.29 5.05
N ASN A 115 40.35 -6.33 5.01
CA ASN A 115 39.43 -6.09 3.89
C ASN A 115 40.17 -5.61 2.62
N LEU A 116 41.19 -4.74 2.77
CA LEU A 116 42.00 -4.26 1.65
C LEU A 116 42.91 -5.36 1.11
N GLU A 117 43.55 -6.13 1.99
CA GLU A 117 44.34 -7.31 1.62
C GLU A 117 43.48 -8.35 0.90
N ALA A 118 42.29 -8.64 1.40
CA ALA A 118 41.33 -9.51 0.73
C ALA A 118 40.93 -8.98 -0.65
N LEU A 119 40.68 -7.67 -0.80
CA LEU A 119 40.34 -7.07 -2.10
C LEU A 119 41.49 -7.15 -3.11
N GLN A 120 42.74 -7.05 -2.65
CA GLN A 120 43.95 -7.11 -3.48
C GLN A 120 44.37 -8.55 -3.84
N ARG A 121 43.87 -9.57 -3.14
CA ARG A 121 44.11 -10.97 -3.51
C ARG A 121 43.55 -11.28 -4.91
N PRO A 122 44.31 -12.00 -5.76
CA PRO A 122 43.87 -12.32 -7.11
C PRO A 122 42.62 -13.21 -7.11
N MET A 123 41.83 -13.09 -8.16
CA MET A 123 40.71 -13.99 -8.46
C MET A 123 40.98 -14.65 -9.82
N LEU A 124 40.44 -15.85 -10.06
CA LEU A 124 40.46 -16.49 -11.38
C LEU A 124 39.06 -16.55 -11.96
N LEU A 125 38.97 -16.35 -13.28
CA LEU A 125 37.74 -16.42 -14.04
C LEU A 125 37.89 -17.40 -15.19
N HIS A 126 37.09 -18.47 -15.17
CA HIS A 126 37.01 -19.42 -16.27
C HIS A 126 36.00 -18.93 -17.29
N LEU A 127 36.47 -18.52 -18.46
CA LEU A 127 35.66 -18.02 -19.56
C LEU A 127 35.57 -19.06 -20.68
N VAL A 128 34.35 -19.44 -21.03
CA VAL A 128 34.06 -20.31 -22.19
C VAL A 128 33.11 -19.56 -23.12
N ARG A 129 33.51 -19.35 -24.37
CA ARG A 129 32.74 -18.68 -25.43
C ARG A 129 32.21 -17.30 -25.01
N GLY A 130 33.08 -16.56 -24.30
CA GLY A 130 32.78 -15.25 -23.71
C GLY A 130 31.92 -15.23 -22.44
N LYS A 131 31.49 -16.39 -21.93
CA LYS A 131 30.65 -16.52 -20.73
C LYS A 131 31.45 -17.06 -19.55
N VAL A 132 31.13 -16.62 -18.33
CA VAL A 132 31.71 -17.18 -17.10
C VAL A 132 31.15 -18.58 -16.90
N LYS A 133 32.06 -19.56 -16.85
CA LYS A 133 31.76 -20.94 -16.47
C LYS A 133 31.94 -21.15 -14.97
N GLU A 134 33.02 -20.60 -14.41
CA GLU A 134 33.35 -20.74 -12.99
C GLU A 134 34.14 -19.52 -12.48
N PHE A 135 33.99 -19.19 -11.20
CA PHE A 135 34.68 -18.10 -10.51
C PHE A 135 35.41 -18.62 -9.28
N TYR A 136 36.72 -18.38 -9.19
CA TYR A 136 37.55 -18.84 -8.08
C TYR A 136 38.08 -17.66 -7.25
N SER A 137 37.81 -17.68 -5.95
CA SER A 137 38.39 -16.78 -4.94
C SER A 137 38.74 -17.58 -3.67
N TYR A 138 39.33 -16.92 -2.68
CA TYR A 138 39.67 -17.53 -1.40
C TYR A 138 38.45 -17.64 -0.47
N GLU A 139 38.22 -18.81 0.12
CA GLU A 139 37.02 -19.11 0.93
C GLU A 139 36.81 -18.17 2.13
N ASN A 140 37.89 -17.74 2.79
CA ASN A 140 37.86 -16.91 4.00
C ASN A 140 37.86 -15.39 3.69
N GLU A 141 37.18 -14.95 2.61
CA GLU A 141 37.01 -13.54 2.29
C GLU A 141 35.66 -12.99 2.78
N PRO A 142 35.59 -11.71 3.21
CA PRO A 142 34.31 -11.10 3.58
C PRO A 142 33.39 -11.01 2.35
N VAL A 143 32.13 -11.44 2.48
CA VAL A 143 31.14 -11.48 1.38
C VAL A 143 30.99 -10.14 0.63
N GLY A 144 31.14 -9.00 1.30
CA GLY A 144 31.16 -7.67 0.66
C GLY A 144 32.34 -7.44 -0.30
N ILE A 145 33.52 -7.99 0.03
CA ILE A 145 34.72 -7.98 -0.83
C ILE A 145 34.55 -8.95 -1.98
N GLU A 146 34.07 -10.16 -1.71
CA GLU A 146 33.80 -11.17 -2.73
C GLU A 146 32.78 -10.67 -3.76
N ASN A 147 31.72 -9.99 -3.31
CA ASN A 147 30.74 -9.41 -4.22
C ASN A 147 31.33 -8.28 -5.08
N LEU A 148 32.19 -7.40 -4.54
CA LEU A 148 32.95 -6.41 -5.32
C LEU A 148 33.80 -7.09 -6.41
N LYS A 149 34.52 -8.16 -6.07
CA LYS A 149 35.29 -8.97 -7.04
C LYS A 149 34.38 -9.57 -8.12
N ARG A 150 33.26 -10.18 -7.74
CA ARG A 150 32.24 -10.69 -8.67
C ARG A 150 31.65 -9.59 -9.56
N GLY A 151 31.46 -8.38 -9.05
CA GLY A 151 31.01 -7.22 -9.82
C GLY A 151 31.99 -6.84 -10.94
N LEU A 152 33.28 -6.76 -10.61
CA LEU A 152 34.35 -6.56 -11.60
C LEU A 152 34.42 -7.73 -12.60
N ALA A 153 34.40 -8.97 -12.11
CA ALA A 153 34.44 -10.18 -12.94
C ALA A 153 33.27 -10.26 -13.93
N SER A 154 32.08 -9.81 -13.52
CA SER A 154 30.86 -9.78 -14.36
C SER A 154 30.98 -8.87 -15.59
N LEU A 155 31.90 -7.90 -15.58
CA LEU A 155 32.15 -7.04 -16.75
C LEU A 155 32.87 -7.78 -17.89
N PHE A 156 33.67 -8.79 -17.58
CA PHE A 156 34.37 -9.62 -18.57
C PHE A 156 33.42 -10.56 -19.33
N GLN A 157 32.19 -10.77 -18.83
CA GLN A 157 31.17 -11.57 -19.49
C GLN A 157 30.46 -10.78 -20.60
N MET A 158 30.80 -11.09 -21.86
CA MET A 158 30.24 -10.40 -23.03
C MET A 158 29.97 -11.33 -24.22
N GLN A 159 29.51 -10.74 -25.31
CA GLN A 159 29.32 -11.40 -26.60
C GLN A 159 29.38 -10.35 -27.71
N LEU A 160 30.11 -10.64 -28.78
CA LEU A 160 30.30 -9.70 -29.89
C LEU A 160 29.13 -9.68 -30.89
N THR A 161 28.28 -10.71 -30.89
CA THR A 161 27.12 -10.83 -31.79
C THR A 161 25.82 -10.37 -31.15
N SER A 162 24.95 -9.71 -31.93
CA SER A 162 23.59 -9.37 -31.49
C SER A 162 22.77 -10.63 -31.19
N GLY A 163 21.98 -10.60 -30.11
CA GLY A 163 21.14 -11.72 -29.71
C GLY A 163 20.59 -11.58 -28.29
N THR A 164 19.67 -12.46 -27.92
CA THR A 164 19.10 -12.52 -26.57
C THR A 164 19.41 -13.89 -25.96
N THR A 165 19.98 -13.90 -24.76
CA THR A 165 20.35 -15.12 -24.02
C THR A 165 20.06 -14.93 -22.53
N ASN A 166 20.00 -16.01 -21.78
CA ASN A 166 20.12 -15.94 -20.32
C ASN A 166 21.60 -15.98 -19.93
N GLU A 167 21.92 -15.32 -18.83
CA GLU A 167 23.27 -15.22 -18.28
C GLU A 167 23.23 -15.22 -16.76
N VAL A 168 24.14 -15.97 -16.15
CA VAL A 168 24.42 -15.89 -14.72
C VAL A 168 25.54 -14.86 -14.54
N ASP A 169 25.32 -13.88 -13.68
CA ASP A 169 26.36 -13.00 -13.16
C ASP A 169 26.01 -12.54 -11.73
N ILE A 170 26.70 -11.53 -11.17
CA ILE A 170 26.42 -11.00 -9.82
C ILE A 170 24.95 -10.56 -9.59
N SER A 171 24.16 -10.33 -10.64
CA SER A 171 22.74 -10.00 -10.51
C SER A 171 21.82 -11.23 -10.39
N GLY A 172 22.30 -12.44 -10.64
CA GLY A 172 21.52 -13.69 -10.74
C GLY A 172 21.49 -14.29 -12.15
N ASP A 173 20.61 -15.28 -12.39
CA ASP A 173 20.25 -15.77 -13.74
C ASP A 173 19.26 -14.78 -14.37
N CYS A 174 19.75 -13.95 -15.30
CA CYS A 174 19.00 -12.84 -15.90
C CYS A 174 18.90 -12.97 -17.42
N LYS A 175 17.78 -12.51 -18.01
CA LYS A 175 17.67 -12.37 -19.46
C LYS A 175 18.42 -11.11 -19.94
N VAL A 176 19.33 -11.30 -20.89
CA VAL A 176 20.21 -10.27 -21.44
C VAL A 176 20.02 -10.15 -22.96
N THR A 177 20.04 -8.92 -23.47
CA THR A 177 20.03 -8.64 -24.91
C THR A 177 21.28 -7.87 -25.32
N TYR A 178 21.96 -8.36 -26.34
CA TYR A 178 23.11 -7.75 -26.99
C TYR A 178 22.71 -7.08 -28.29
N GLN A 179 23.17 -5.85 -28.49
CA GLN A 179 23.07 -5.09 -29.73
C GLN A 179 24.48 -4.69 -30.18
N ALA A 180 25.00 -5.40 -31.18
CA ALA A 180 26.28 -5.08 -31.81
C ALA A 180 26.12 -3.94 -32.84
N GLN A 181 27.02 -2.97 -32.79
CA GLN A 181 27.16 -1.84 -33.70
C GLN A 181 28.64 -1.77 -34.15
N GLN A 182 28.98 -0.91 -35.11
CA GLN A 182 30.34 -0.86 -35.70
C GLN A 182 31.43 -0.48 -34.67
N ASP A 183 31.12 0.40 -33.72
CA ASP A 183 32.04 0.99 -32.75
C ASP A 183 31.84 0.47 -31.31
N LYS A 184 30.78 -0.31 -31.06
CA LYS A 184 30.39 -0.74 -29.71
C LYS A 184 29.41 -1.90 -29.71
N VAL A 185 29.37 -2.60 -28.57
CA VAL A 185 28.30 -3.55 -28.21
C VAL A 185 27.56 -3.02 -26.99
N VAL A 186 26.23 -3.01 -27.04
CA VAL A 186 25.36 -2.65 -25.91
C VAL A 186 24.71 -3.91 -25.34
N LYS A 187 25.01 -4.21 -24.08
CA LYS A 187 24.39 -5.26 -23.25
C LYS A 187 23.31 -4.63 -22.39
N THR A 188 22.04 -5.00 -22.60
CA THR A 188 20.91 -4.57 -21.77
C THR A 188 20.39 -5.75 -20.96
N LYS A 189 20.32 -5.60 -19.63
CA LYS A 189 19.86 -6.64 -18.70
C LYS A 189 18.42 -6.36 -18.26
N ALA A 190 17.52 -7.32 -18.44
CA ALA A 190 16.14 -7.24 -17.97
C ALA A 190 16.06 -7.63 -16.49
N LEU A 191 16.28 -6.66 -15.60
CA LEU A 191 16.44 -6.88 -14.16
C LEU A 191 15.22 -7.54 -13.49
N ASP A 192 14.03 -7.36 -14.05
CA ASP A 192 12.78 -7.97 -13.56
C ASP A 192 12.68 -9.49 -13.86
N THR A 193 13.59 -10.02 -14.69
CA THR A 193 13.68 -11.46 -15.02
C THR A 193 14.75 -12.21 -14.21
N CYS A 194 15.53 -11.50 -13.40
CA CYS A 194 16.65 -12.07 -12.67
C CYS A 194 16.20 -13.03 -11.55
N LYS A 195 16.60 -14.29 -11.62
CA LYS A 195 16.42 -15.26 -10.53
C LYS A 195 17.59 -15.19 -9.56
N ILE A 196 17.28 -14.80 -8.33
CA ILE A 196 18.22 -14.66 -7.22
C ILE A 196 17.39 -14.53 -5.94
N GLU A 197 17.80 -15.21 -4.87
CA GLU A 197 17.15 -15.08 -3.57
C GLU A 197 17.34 -13.65 -3.05
N ARG A 198 16.23 -12.92 -2.92
CA ARG A 198 16.20 -11.55 -2.39
C ARG A 198 15.02 -11.41 -1.44
N SER A 199 15.28 -10.90 -0.24
CA SER A 199 14.26 -10.40 0.65
C SER A 199 13.65 -9.12 0.07
N GLY A 200 12.32 -9.04 0.11
CA GLY A 200 11.59 -7.87 -0.35
C GLY A 200 10.10 -8.15 -0.48
N PHE A 201 9.31 -7.09 -0.35
CA PHE A 201 7.86 -7.12 -0.45
C PHE A 201 7.36 -5.77 -0.96
N THR A 202 6.23 -5.82 -1.65
CA THR A 202 5.48 -4.63 -2.06
C THR A 202 4.00 -4.97 -2.06
N THR A 203 3.15 -4.02 -1.69
CA THR A 203 1.71 -4.21 -1.79
C THR A 203 1.27 -4.32 -3.26
N VAL A 204 0.28 -5.17 -3.52
CA VAL A 204 -0.34 -5.36 -4.84
C VAL A 204 -1.31 -4.21 -5.18
N ASN A 205 -1.82 -3.50 -4.16
CA ASN A 205 -2.72 -2.36 -4.38
C ASN A 205 -1.96 -1.19 -5.01
N GLN A 206 -2.35 -0.80 -6.24
CA GLN A 206 -1.64 0.25 -6.98
C GLN A 206 -1.71 1.64 -6.33
N VAL A 207 -2.77 1.95 -5.56
CA VAL A 207 -2.93 3.25 -4.88
C VAL A 207 -1.91 3.39 -3.74
N LEU A 208 -1.73 2.34 -2.94
CA LEU A 208 -0.76 2.30 -1.82
C LEU A 208 0.63 1.80 -2.24
N GLY A 209 0.78 1.40 -3.51
CA GLY A 209 2.00 0.79 -4.04
C GLY A 209 3.14 1.78 -4.33
N VAL A 210 4.32 1.21 -4.54
CA VAL A 210 5.51 1.91 -5.04
C VAL A 210 5.76 1.44 -6.46
N SER A 211 5.84 2.37 -7.41
CA SER A 211 6.33 2.06 -8.75
C SER A 211 7.85 2.07 -8.73
N SER A 212 8.47 1.00 -9.23
CA SER A 212 9.91 0.91 -9.43
C SER A 212 10.21 0.70 -10.91
N LYS A 213 11.33 1.26 -11.37
CA LYS A 213 11.85 1.06 -12.72
C LYS A 213 13.35 0.79 -12.63
N ALA A 214 13.76 -0.32 -13.21
CA ALA A 214 15.14 -0.79 -13.16
C ALA A 214 15.73 -0.89 -14.58
N THR A 215 16.91 -0.31 -14.79
CA THR A 215 17.63 -0.41 -16.06
C THR A 215 19.12 -0.64 -15.78
N SER A 216 19.67 -1.76 -16.27
CA SER A 216 21.12 -2.01 -16.33
C SER A 216 21.54 -2.08 -17.80
N VAL A 217 22.47 -1.19 -18.16
CA VAL A 217 23.03 -1.09 -19.51
C VAL A 217 24.55 -1.08 -19.40
N THR A 218 25.22 -1.95 -20.14
CA THR A 218 26.69 -2.00 -20.23
C THR A 218 27.11 -1.82 -21.68
N THR A 219 27.89 -0.77 -21.93
CA THR A 219 28.40 -0.43 -23.27
C THR A 219 29.88 -0.77 -23.35
N TYR A 220 30.21 -1.68 -24.26
CA TYR A 220 31.56 -2.09 -24.60
C TYR A 220 31.99 -1.28 -25.83
N LYS A 221 33.00 -0.42 -25.71
CA LYS A 221 33.61 0.27 -26.86
C LYS A 221 34.58 -0.67 -27.56
N ILE A 222 34.53 -0.69 -28.89
CA ILE A 222 35.34 -1.59 -29.72
C ILE A 222 36.18 -0.75 -30.68
N GLU A 223 37.49 -0.97 -30.66
CA GLU A 223 38.45 -0.43 -31.62
C GLU A 223 39.29 -1.60 -32.15
N ASP A 224 39.51 -1.67 -33.46
CA ASP A 224 40.25 -2.76 -34.14
C ASP A 224 39.82 -4.19 -33.75
N SER A 225 38.51 -4.38 -33.52
CA SER A 225 37.88 -5.64 -33.04
C SER A 225 38.20 -6.05 -31.60
N PHE A 226 38.90 -5.21 -30.82
CA PHE A 226 39.16 -5.41 -29.40
C PHE A 226 38.34 -4.45 -28.53
N VAL A 227 38.00 -4.86 -27.31
CA VAL A 227 37.32 -3.99 -26.35
C VAL A 227 38.33 -3.07 -25.67
N THR A 228 38.17 -1.76 -25.84
CA THR A 228 39.05 -0.75 -25.23
C THR A 228 38.51 -0.18 -23.94
N ALA A 229 37.18 -0.12 -23.77
CA ALA A 229 36.57 0.35 -22.53
C ALA A 229 35.16 -0.24 -22.30
N VAL A 230 34.82 -0.44 -21.03
CA VAL A 230 33.49 -0.94 -20.60
C VAL A 230 32.85 0.10 -19.69
N HIS A 231 31.63 0.53 -20.04
CA HIS A 231 30.86 1.51 -19.28
C HIS A 231 29.54 0.88 -18.85
N ALA A 232 29.42 0.53 -17.56
CA ALA A 232 28.18 0.02 -16.97
C ALA A 232 27.45 1.13 -16.20
N GLU A 233 26.13 1.21 -16.38
CA GLU A 233 25.25 2.09 -15.63
C GLU A 233 24.00 1.30 -15.19
N GLU A 234 23.76 1.24 -13.88
CA GLU A 234 22.52 0.72 -13.32
C GLU A 234 21.74 1.86 -12.65
N THR A 235 20.52 2.10 -13.14
CA THR A 235 19.57 3.05 -12.55
C THR A 235 18.40 2.28 -11.93
N ARG A 236 18.05 2.65 -10.69
CA ARG A 236 16.81 2.29 -10.02
C ARG A 236 16.06 3.59 -9.71
N ASP A 237 15.01 3.88 -10.48
CA ASP A 237 14.07 4.95 -10.19
C ASP A 237 12.89 4.36 -9.38
N PHE A 238 12.42 5.07 -8.36
CA PHE A 238 11.25 4.66 -7.57
C PHE A 238 10.39 5.85 -7.18
N ALA A 239 9.07 5.65 -7.13
CA ALA A 239 8.11 6.68 -6.71
C ALA A 239 6.92 6.07 -5.97
N LEU A 240 6.48 6.74 -4.91
CA LEU A 240 5.20 6.42 -4.28
C LEU A 240 4.06 6.76 -5.25
N ASN A 241 3.17 5.80 -5.50
CA ASN A 241 2.11 5.96 -6.50
C ASN A 241 1.09 7.03 -6.12
N PHE A 242 0.70 7.08 -4.84
CA PHE A 242 -0.18 8.09 -4.26
C PHE A 242 0.42 9.51 -4.37
N LEU A 243 1.69 9.68 -4.03
CA LEU A 243 2.35 11.00 -3.95
C LEU A 243 3.72 10.98 -4.64
N LYS A 244 3.72 11.32 -5.94
CA LYS A 244 4.91 11.27 -6.81
C LYS A 244 6.04 12.25 -6.46
N THR A 245 5.83 13.17 -5.51
CA THR A 245 6.93 14.00 -4.97
C THR A 245 7.86 13.20 -4.06
N ILE A 246 7.37 12.11 -3.47
CA ILE A 246 8.16 11.10 -2.77
C ILE A 246 8.65 10.10 -3.81
N ALA A 247 9.74 10.50 -4.47
CA ALA A 247 10.47 9.70 -5.43
C ALA A 247 11.96 9.77 -5.11
N GLY A 248 12.68 8.70 -5.41
CA GLY A 248 14.12 8.66 -5.29
C GLY A 248 14.76 7.93 -6.45
N LYS A 249 16.06 8.15 -6.57
CA LYS A 249 16.87 7.59 -7.64
C LYS A 249 18.18 7.08 -7.06
N ILE A 250 18.40 5.78 -7.18
CA ILE A 250 19.70 5.16 -6.99
C ILE A 250 20.32 5.06 -8.38
N VAL A 251 21.35 5.87 -8.66
CA VAL A 251 22.25 5.56 -9.78
C VAL A 251 23.45 4.86 -9.19
N SER A 252 23.54 3.57 -9.48
CA SER A 252 24.66 2.77 -9.08
C SER A 252 25.69 2.71 -10.19
N LYS A 253 26.86 3.20 -9.82
CA LYS A 253 28.11 2.55 -10.17
C LYS A 253 28.96 2.12 -8.94
N GLY A 254 28.61 2.20 -7.62
CA GLY A 254 29.41 1.65 -6.46
C GLY A 254 29.81 2.61 -5.27
N LEU A 255 29.63 2.41 -3.95
CA LEU A 255 29.29 1.26 -3.06
C LEU A 255 28.31 1.61 -1.86
N HIS A 256 28.62 1.40 -0.56
CA HIS A 256 27.72 0.83 0.49
C HIS A 256 28.23 0.96 2.06
N CYS A 257 27.43 0.94 3.20
CA CYS A 257 27.57 0.43 4.67
C CYS A 257 26.35 0.58 5.70
N ALA A 258 25.97 -0.43 6.53
CA ALA A 258 24.90 -0.35 7.58
C ALA A 258 25.21 -1.15 8.89
N CYS A 259 24.64 -0.74 10.04
CA CYS A 259 24.96 -1.23 11.40
C CYS A 259 23.76 -1.09 12.38
N VAL A 260 23.65 -1.96 13.40
CA VAL A 260 22.46 -2.12 14.28
C VAL A 260 22.70 -1.65 15.73
N LEU A 261 21.66 -1.12 16.38
CA LEU A 261 21.59 -0.77 17.82
C LEU A 261 20.75 -1.81 18.59
N GLN A 262 20.97 -1.97 19.90
CA GLN A 262 20.17 -2.89 20.72
C GLN A 262 18.71 -2.44 20.88
N LEU A 263 17.78 -3.38 20.71
CA LEU A 263 16.33 -3.14 20.66
C LEU A 263 15.77 -2.48 21.94
N ALA A 264 16.21 -2.95 23.12
CA ALA A 264 15.70 -2.48 24.41
C ALA A 264 16.04 -1.00 24.69
N GLU A 265 17.26 -0.56 24.34
CA GLU A 265 17.67 0.85 24.47
C GLU A 265 16.85 1.75 23.53
N HIS A 266 16.60 1.27 22.30
CA HIS A 266 15.79 1.99 21.31
C HIS A 266 14.34 2.16 21.79
N TRP A 267 13.73 1.10 22.34
CA TRP A 267 12.38 1.15 22.90
C TRP A 267 12.27 2.13 24.07
N GLN A 268 13.22 2.11 25.01
CA GLN A 268 13.24 3.05 26.14
C GLN A 268 13.32 4.53 25.70
N SER A 269 14.01 4.82 24.58
CA SER A 269 14.04 6.15 23.99
C SER A 269 12.72 6.54 23.30
N ILE A 270 11.99 5.58 22.72
CA ILE A 270 10.82 5.84 21.89
C ILE A 270 9.52 5.89 22.68
N ARG A 271 9.37 5.09 23.76
CA ARG A 271 8.08 4.90 24.47
C ARG A 271 7.37 6.20 24.88
N LYS A 272 8.12 7.25 25.24
CA LYS A 272 7.60 8.58 25.62
C LYS A 272 6.83 9.27 24.48
N HIS A 273 7.16 8.95 23.23
CA HIS A 273 6.48 9.50 22.05
C HIS A 273 5.23 8.70 21.66
N LEU A 274 5.05 7.49 22.21
CA LEU A 274 3.93 6.60 21.91
C LEU A 274 2.84 6.61 22.99
N GLU A 275 2.86 7.56 23.91
CA GLU A 275 1.81 7.73 24.92
C GLU A 275 0.45 8.08 24.26
N PRO A 276 -0.71 7.63 24.80
CA PRO A 276 -2.03 7.76 24.15
C PRO A 276 -2.48 9.18 23.77
N GLU A 277 -1.98 10.19 24.50
CA GLU A 277 -2.20 11.62 24.24
C GLU A 277 -1.39 12.12 23.04
N ASN A 278 -0.20 11.54 22.85
CA ASN A 278 0.78 11.97 21.87
C ASN A 278 0.60 11.32 20.48
N LEU A 279 -0.32 10.36 20.31
CA LEU A 279 -0.47 9.62 19.04
C LEU A 279 -0.84 10.49 17.83
N SER A 280 -1.55 11.60 18.04
CA SER A 280 -1.83 12.56 16.95
C SER A 280 -0.61 13.39 16.53
N ASN A 281 0.56 13.17 17.15
CA ASN A 281 1.81 13.83 16.77
C ASN A 281 2.55 13.05 15.69
N ALA A 282 2.96 13.75 14.63
CA ALA A 282 3.92 13.30 13.62
C ALA A 282 5.10 12.47 14.20
N GLN A 283 5.69 12.94 15.30
CA GLN A 283 6.83 12.29 15.96
C GLN A 283 6.50 10.89 16.55
N ALA A 284 5.27 10.65 16.97
CA ALA A 284 4.82 9.33 17.43
C ALA A 284 4.88 8.33 16.27
N VAL A 285 4.32 8.71 15.11
CA VAL A 285 4.29 7.86 13.91
C VAL A 285 5.68 7.65 13.32
N SER A 286 6.54 8.69 13.32
CA SER A 286 7.94 8.53 12.90
C SER A 286 8.73 7.59 13.82
N SER A 287 8.44 7.59 15.13
CA SER A 287 9.10 6.69 16.09
C SER A 287 8.56 5.26 15.96
N PHE A 288 7.27 5.09 15.72
CA PHE A 288 6.62 3.81 15.41
C PHE A 288 7.27 3.13 14.19
N LEU A 289 7.41 3.85 13.06
CA LEU A 289 8.07 3.31 11.87
C LEU A 289 9.55 2.95 12.12
N ALA A 290 10.30 3.80 12.83
CA ALA A 290 11.68 3.51 13.18
C ALA A 290 11.83 2.25 14.07
N PHE A 291 10.86 2.01 14.97
CA PHE A 291 10.87 0.85 15.85
C PHE A 291 10.52 -0.46 15.10
N ILE A 292 9.57 -0.41 14.15
CA ILE A 292 9.23 -1.56 13.28
C ILE A 292 10.46 -2.13 12.57
N GLN A 293 11.37 -1.27 12.08
CA GLN A 293 12.58 -1.74 11.40
C GLN A 293 13.56 -2.46 12.33
N HIS A 294 13.61 -2.10 13.62
CA HIS A 294 14.41 -2.85 14.59
C HIS A 294 13.73 -4.17 14.95
N LEU A 295 12.39 -4.18 15.12
CA LEU A 295 11.60 -5.39 15.38
C LEU A 295 11.76 -6.44 14.26
N ARG A 296 11.88 -6.02 12.99
CA ARG A 296 12.15 -6.93 11.86
C ARG A 296 13.49 -7.67 11.93
N THR A 297 14.44 -7.17 12.71
CA THR A 297 15.75 -7.78 12.93
C THR A 297 15.88 -8.47 14.29
N ALA A 298 14.85 -8.38 15.13
CA ALA A 298 14.84 -8.87 16.50
C ALA A 298 14.37 -10.33 16.59
N ARG A 299 14.83 -11.03 17.63
CA ARG A 299 14.41 -12.41 17.91
C ARG A 299 13.16 -12.44 18.79
N ARG A 300 12.37 -13.52 18.64
CA ARG A 300 11.16 -13.84 19.42
C ARG A 300 11.29 -13.54 20.93
N GLU A 301 12.38 -13.97 21.54
CA GLU A 301 12.63 -13.84 22.99
C GLU A 301 12.78 -12.39 23.44
N GLU A 302 13.49 -11.56 22.66
CA GLU A 302 13.71 -10.14 22.94
C GLU A 302 12.40 -9.35 22.85
N ILE A 303 11.59 -9.65 21.82
CA ILE A 303 10.26 -9.07 21.62
C ILE A 303 9.34 -9.43 22.79
N LEU A 304 9.33 -10.71 23.20
CA LEU A 304 8.49 -11.20 24.30
C LEU A 304 8.88 -10.61 25.66
N GLN A 305 10.18 -10.35 25.89
CA GLN A 305 10.65 -9.65 27.09
C GLN A 305 10.13 -8.20 27.16
N ILE A 306 10.17 -7.46 26.04
CA ILE A 306 9.65 -6.09 25.99
C ILE A 306 8.14 -6.06 26.21
N LEU A 307 7.38 -6.95 25.56
CA LEU A 307 5.92 -7.07 25.75
C LEU A 307 5.53 -7.33 27.21
N LYS A 308 6.26 -8.19 27.92
CA LYS A 308 5.99 -8.53 29.33
C LYS A 308 6.42 -7.45 30.33
N ALA A 309 7.36 -6.57 29.96
CA ALA A 309 7.91 -5.54 30.84
C ALA A 309 7.19 -4.18 30.75
N GLU A 310 6.30 -3.98 29.77
CA GLU A 310 5.74 -2.66 29.46
C GLU A 310 4.45 -2.33 30.23
N LYS A 311 4.17 -1.02 30.39
CA LYS A 311 2.97 -0.49 31.04
C LYS A 311 1.72 -0.68 30.18
N LYS A 312 0.58 -0.94 30.84
CA LYS A 312 -0.75 -1.09 30.22
C LYS A 312 -1.17 0.04 29.27
N GLU A 313 -0.71 1.27 29.49
CA GLU A 313 -1.08 2.47 28.70
C GLU A 313 -0.39 2.55 27.32
N VAL A 314 0.84 2.02 27.21
CA VAL A 314 1.66 2.04 25.97
C VAL A 314 1.64 0.68 25.27
N LEU A 315 1.27 -0.38 26.00
CA LEU A 315 1.15 -1.74 25.49
C LEU A 315 0.31 -1.87 24.21
N PRO A 316 -0.85 -1.19 24.00
CA PRO A 316 -1.59 -1.30 22.75
C PRO A 316 -0.78 -0.81 21.52
N GLN A 317 0.02 0.25 21.68
CA GLN A 317 0.89 0.81 20.65
C GLN A 317 2.10 -0.10 20.36
N LEU A 318 2.58 -0.80 21.39
CA LEU A 318 3.60 -1.84 21.21
C LEU A 318 3.02 -3.05 20.45
N VAL A 319 1.77 -3.44 20.73
CA VAL A 319 1.07 -4.49 19.96
C VAL A 319 0.87 -4.06 18.50
N ASP A 320 0.44 -2.82 18.24
CA ASP A 320 0.36 -2.27 16.88
C ASP A 320 1.71 -2.42 16.14
N ALA A 321 2.83 -2.12 16.81
CA ALA A 321 4.18 -2.14 16.22
C ALA A 321 4.74 -3.56 16.00
N VAL A 322 4.61 -4.45 16.98
CA VAL A 322 5.04 -5.85 16.88
C VAL A 322 4.26 -6.57 15.79
N THR A 323 2.95 -6.36 15.71
CA THR A 323 2.11 -6.97 14.66
C THR A 323 2.44 -6.41 13.28
N SER A 324 2.75 -5.11 13.18
CA SER A 324 3.15 -4.47 11.91
C SER A 324 4.51 -4.93 11.38
N ALA A 325 5.36 -5.53 12.22
CA ALA A 325 6.68 -6.02 11.81
C ALA A 325 6.60 -7.17 10.78
N GLN A 326 5.55 -7.99 10.85
CA GLN A 326 5.23 -9.06 9.88
C GLN A 326 6.37 -10.09 9.66
N THR A 327 7.11 -10.44 10.72
CA THR A 327 8.10 -11.54 10.70
C THR A 327 7.59 -12.75 11.50
N PRO A 328 8.04 -13.99 11.22
CA PRO A 328 7.67 -15.17 11.99
C PRO A 328 7.99 -15.02 13.49
N ASP A 329 9.20 -14.57 13.84
CA ASP A 329 9.58 -14.25 15.23
C ASP A 329 8.61 -13.29 15.93
N SER A 330 8.19 -12.22 15.24
CA SER A 330 7.24 -11.24 15.80
C SER A 330 5.83 -11.81 15.95
N LEU A 331 5.40 -12.67 15.02
CA LEU A 331 4.10 -13.31 15.03
C LEU A 331 3.99 -14.35 16.15
N GLU A 332 5.00 -15.21 16.31
CA GLU A 332 5.05 -16.14 17.44
C GLU A 332 5.08 -15.40 18.77
N ALA A 333 5.92 -14.36 18.91
CA ALA A 333 6.04 -13.61 20.16
C ALA A 333 4.71 -12.96 20.59
N ILE A 334 3.93 -12.40 19.65
CA ILE A 334 2.63 -11.81 19.99
C ILE A 334 1.53 -12.87 20.23
N LEU A 335 1.57 -14.01 19.54
CA LEU A 335 0.61 -15.12 19.73
C LEU A 335 0.86 -15.91 21.03
N ASP A 336 2.09 -15.93 21.54
CA ASP A 336 2.47 -16.43 22.88
C ASP A 336 2.12 -15.44 24.00
N PHE A 337 2.09 -14.13 23.69
CA PHE A 337 1.73 -13.08 24.64
C PHE A 337 0.22 -12.91 24.83
N LEU A 338 -0.57 -13.06 23.76
CA LEU A 338 -2.02 -12.85 23.77
C LEU A 338 -2.80 -14.13 24.11
N ASP A 339 -3.42 -14.14 25.30
CA ASP A 339 -4.37 -15.17 25.70
C ASP A 339 -5.82 -14.80 25.34
N PHE A 340 -6.31 -15.36 24.23
CA PHE A 340 -7.69 -15.24 23.75
C PHE A 340 -8.75 -15.88 24.68
N LYS A 341 -8.32 -16.60 25.73
CA LYS A 341 -9.19 -17.14 26.78
C LYS A 341 -9.35 -16.20 27.98
N SER A 342 -8.73 -15.02 27.96
CA SER A 342 -8.80 -14.05 29.05
C SER A 342 -9.46 -12.74 28.63
N ASP A 343 -10.53 -12.36 29.33
CA ASP A 343 -11.20 -11.05 29.17
C ASP A 343 -10.32 -9.85 29.56
N SER A 344 -9.24 -10.10 30.30
CA SER A 344 -8.32 -9.04 30.77
C SER A 344 -7.52 -8.35 29.64
N SER A 345 -7.50 -8.93 28.44
CA SER A 345 -6.68 -8.48 27.31
C SER A 345 -7.46 -8.18 26.03
N ILE A 346 -8.80 -8.07 26.08
CA ILE A 346 -9.69 -7.82 24.93
C ILE A 346 -9.20 -6.68 24.03
N VAL A 347 -8.82 -5.54 24.61
CA VAL A 347 -8.32 -4.37 23.85
C VAL A 347 -7.05 -4.71 23.05
N LEU A 348 -6.14 -5.52 23.61
CA LEU A 348 -4.90 -5.91 22.95
C LEU A 348 -5.15 -6.96 21.85
N GLN A 349 -6.10 -7.87 22.08
CA GLN A 349 -6.56 -8.83 21.07
C GLN A 349 -7.18 -8.09 19.87
N GLU A 350 -8.05 -7.11 20.12
CA GLU A 350 -8.67 -6.28 19.08
C GLU A 350 -7.63 -5.47 18.29
N ARG A 351 -6.64 -4.85 18.96
CA ARG A 351 -5.52 -4.16 18.28
C ARG A 351 -4.70 -5.09 17.38
N PHE A 352 -4.32 -6.26 17.90
CA PHE A 352 -3.61 -7.28 17.11
C PHE A 352 -4.42 -7.67 15.87
N LEU A 353 -5.72 -7.96 16.02
CA LEU A 353 -6.56 -8.37 14.90
C LEU A 353 -6.73 -7.27 13.85
N TYR A 354 -6.95 -6.01 14.25
CA TYR A 354 -7.00 -4.90 13.28
C TYR A 354 -5.65 -4.65 12.60
N ALA A 355 -4.53 -4.73 13.33
CA ALA A 355 -3.20 -4.63 12.73
C ALA A 355 -2.93 -5.76 11.71
N VAL A 356 -3.36 -7.00 11.99
CA VAL A 356 -3.35 -8.10 11.01
C VAL A 356 -4.28 -7.81 9.81
N GLY A 357 -5.44 -7.21 10.04
CA GLY A 357 -6.33 -6.74 8.98
C GLY A 357 -5.64 -5.74 8.03
N PHE A 358 -4.85 -4.83 8.58
CA PHE A 358 -4.10 -3.83 7.82
C PHE A 358 -2.74 -4.32 7.28
N ALA A 359 -2.29 -5.53 7.62
CA ALA A 359 -1.01 -6.12 7.17
C ALA A 359 -0.74 -5.86 5.68
N SER A 360 0.45 -5.33 5.38
CA SER A 360 0.84 -4.85 4.05
C SER A 360 1.19 -6.00 3.10
N HIS A 361 1.73 -7.10 3.62
CA HIS A 361 2.16 -8.28 2.86
C HIS A 361 1.84 -9.59 3.61
N PRO A 362 0.55 -9.91 3.87
CA PRO A 362 0.18 -11.12 4.60
C PRO A 362 0.54 -12.39 3.84
N ASP A 363 0.87 -13.44 4.57
CA ASP A 363 1.31 -14.73 4.06
C ASP A 363 0.37 -15.90 4.46
N GLU A 364 0.71 -17.13 4.07
CA GLU A 364 -0.08 -18.31 4.44
C GLU A 364 0.05 -18.65 5.94
N GLU A 365 1.18 -18.31 6.56
CA GLU A 365 1.46 -18.64 7.97
C GLU A 365 0.60 -17.82 8.92
N LEU A 366 0.47 -16.51 8.69
CA LEU A 366 -0.42 -15.62 9.40
C LEU A 366 -1.90 -16.07 9.31
N LEU A 367 -2.34 -16.47 8.12
CA LEU A 367 -3.69 -17.02 7.94
C LEU A 367 -3.86 -18.36 8.69
N ARG A 368 -2.87 -19.25 8.65
CA ARG A 368 -2.89 -20.53 9.36
C ARG A 368 -2.93 -20.34 10.88
N ALA A 369 -2.21 -19.34 11.40
CA ALA A 369 -2.23 -18.97 12.81
C ALA A 369 -3.60 -18.41 13.25
N LEU A 370 -4.25 -17.56 12.45
CA LEU A 370 -5.62 -17.12 12.76
C LEU A 370 -6.64 -18.27 12.68
N LEU A 371 -6.52 -19.17 11.69
CA LEU A 371 -7.40 -20.34 11.58
C LEU A 371 -7.25 -21.29 12.78
N SER A 372 -6.03 -21.50 13.29
CA SER A 372 -5.81 -22.34 14.48
C SER A 372 -6.37 -21.69 15.75
N LYS A 373 -6.19 -20.37 15.93
CA LYS A 373 -6.80 -19.61 17.03
C LYS A 373 -8.34 -19.60 16.92
N PHE A 374 -8.93 -19.47 15.72
CA PHE A 374 -10.39 -19.51 15.52
C PHE A 374 -11.04 -20.85 15.91
N LYS A 375 -10.32 -21.97 15.74
CA LYS A 375 -10.76 -23.30 16.21
C LYS A 375 -10.60 -23.50 17.72
N GLY A 376 -9.94 -22.56 18.41
CA GLY A 376 -9.80 -22.56 19.86
C GLY A 376 -11.02 -21.99 20.58
N SER A 377 -10.93 -21.95 21.91
CA SER A 377 -11.90 -21.30 22.78
C SER A 377 -11.61 -19.80 22.91
N PHE A 378 -12.65 -18.96 22.82
CA PHE A 378 -12.60 -17.52 23.11
C PHE A 378 -13.38 -17.21 24.39
N ALA A 379 -12.94 -16.20 25.14
CA ALA A 379 -13.74 -15.65 26.24
C ALA A 379 -14.84 -14.69 25.74
N SER A 380 -14.50 -13.80 24.80
CA SER A 380 -15.41 -12.81 24.21
C SER A 380 -15.87 -13.22 22.80
N ASN A 381 -17.19 -13.12 22.54
CA ASN A 381 -17.74 -13.37 21.21
C ASN A 381 -17.35 -12.28 20.20
N ASP A 382 -17.30 -11.01 20.62
CA ASP A 382 -16.81 -9.88 19.79
C ASP A 382 -15.42 -10.14 19.19
N ILE A 383 -14.53 -10.77 19.95
CA ILE A 383 -13.20 -11.14 19.47
C ILE A 383 -13.27 -12.31 18.49
N ARG A 384 -14.09 -13.35 18.77
CA ARG A 384 -14.35 -14.45 17.83
C ARG A 384 -14.88 -13.94 16.49
N GLU A 385 -15.81 -12.98 16.53
CA GLU A 385 -16.33 -12.29 15.34
C GLU A 385 -15.22 -11.53 14.61
N THR A 386 -14.44 -10.74 15.34
CA THR A 386 -13.34 -9.95 14.77
C THR A 386 -12.31 -10.85 14.09
N VAL A 387 -11.95 -12.00 14.67
CA VAL A 387 -11.06 -12.99 14.02
C VAL A 387 -11.63 -13.43 12.66
N MET A 388 -12.90 -13.78 12.58
CA MET A 388 -13.55 -14.23 11.34
C MET A 388 -13.61 -13.11 10.28
N ILE A 389 -13.91 -11.88 10.69
CA ILE A 389 -13.92 -10.68 9.83
C ILE A 389 -12.53 -10.43 9.22
N ILE A 390 -11.47 -10.58 10.00
CA ILE A 390 -10.08 -10.39 9.57
C ILE A 390 -9.57 -11.55 8.72
N ILE A 391 -9.96 -12.80 9.01
CA ILE A 391 -9.72 -13.95 8.10
C ILE A 391 -10.28 -13.65 6.70
N GLY A 392 -11.47 -13.04 6.61
CA GLY A 392 -12.02 -12.56 5.34
C GLY A 392 -11.13 -11.56 4.61
N ALA A 393 -10.52 -10.61 5.32
CA ALA A 393 -9.61 -9.62 4.74
C ALA A 393 -8.30 -10.26 4.25
N LEU A 394 -7.73 -11.20 4.99
CA LEU A 394 -6.55 -11.97 4.56
C LEU A 394 -6.84 -12.81 3.33
N VAL A 395 -8.01 -13.47 3.25
CA VAL A 395 -8.43 -14.23 2.07
C VAL A 395 -8.50 -13.35 0.82
N ARG A 396 -9.04 -12.12 0.92
CA ARG A 396 -9.06 -11.16 -0.21
C ARG A 396 -7.65 -10.79 -0.66
N LYS A 397 -6.78 -10.39 0.28
CA LYS A 397 -5.38 -9.98 -0.01
C LYS A 397 -4.57 -11.13 -0.64
N LEU A 398 -4.64 -12.33 -0.07
CA LEU A 398 -3.96 -13.52 -0.61
C LEU A 398 -4.52 -13.96 -1.96
N CYS A 399 -5.83 -13.82 -2.20
CA CYS A 399 -6.43 -14.09 -3.51
C CYS A 399 -6.03 -13.07 -4.59
N GLN A 400 -5.84 -11.80 -4.23
CA GLN A 400 -5.33 -10.77 -5.13
C GLN A 400 -3.85 -10.98 -5.47
N ASN A 401 -3.05 -11.56 -4.56
CA ASN A 401 -1.64 -11.90 -4.77
C ASN A 401 -1.43 -13.33 -5.31
N GLU A 402 -2.29 -13.77 -6.24
CA GLU A 402 -2.30 -15.08 -6.92
C GLU A 402 -2.43 -16.35 -6.02
N GLY A 403 -2.27 -16.22 -4.70
CA GLY A 403 -2.35 -17.27 -3.67
C GLY A 403 -3.74 -17.84 -3.40
N CYS A 404 -4.72 -17.62 -4.29
CA CYS A 404 -6.12 -17.97 -4.08
C CYS A 404 -6.41 -19.49 -4.02
N LYS A 405 -5.38 -20.32 -4.31
CA LYS A 405 -5.36 -21.80 -4.27
C LYS A 405 -4.54 -22.38 -3.11
N LEU A 406 -3.92 -21.56 -2.26
CA LEU A 406 -3.13 -22.01 -1.09
C LEU A 406 -4.01 -22.80 -0.11
N LYS A 407 -3.41 -23.74 0.64
CA LYS A 407 -4.15 -24.69 1.49
C LYS A 407 -4.97 -23.97 2.55
N ALA A 408 -4.35 -23.07 3.31
CA ALA A 408 -5.06 -22.27 4.32
C ALA A 408 -6.15 -21.37 3.72
N VAL A 409 -5.96 -20.84 2.50
CA VAL A 409 -6.97 -20.01 1.81
C VAL A 409 -8.19 -20.84 1.41
N VAL A 410 -7.99 -22.05 0.88
CA VAL A 410 -9.10 -22.97 0.54
C VAL A 410 -9.83 -23.43 1.80
N GLU A 411 -9.13 -23.64 2.91
CA GLU A 411 -9.73 -23.94 4.21
C GLU A 411 -10.59 -22.78 4.73
N ALA A 412 -10.05 -21.54 4.74
CA ALA A 412 -10.77 -20.34 5.15
C ALA A 412 -12.02 -20.08 4.29
N LYS A 413 -11.94 -20.28 2.96
CA LYS A 413 -13.09 -20.18 2.05
C LYS A 413 -14.20 -21.17 2.44
N LYS A 414 -13.85 -22.44 2.68
CA LYS A 414 -14.80 -23.48 3.09
C LYS A 414 -15.43 -23.16 4.45
N LEU A 415 -14.67 -22.59 5.37
CA LEU A 415 -15.16 -22.17 6.69
C LEU A 415 -16.20 -21.04 6.58
N ILE A 416 -15.90 -19.98 5.80
CA ILE A 416 -16.83 -18.85 5.58
C ILE A 416 -18.10 -19.29 4.85
N LEU A 417 -17.96 -20.05 3.75
CA LEU A 417 -19.13 -20.46 2.94
C LEU A 417 -19.97 -21.54 3.64
N GLY A 418 -19.34 -22.51 4.32
CA GLY A 418 -20.04 -23.52 5.11
C GLY A 418 -20.79 -22.92 6.30
N GLY A 419 -20.21 -21.92 6.96
CA GLY A 419 -20.87 -21.15 8.03
C GLY A 419 -22.12 -20.38 7.56
N LEU A 420 -22.14 -19.93 6.30
CA LEU A 420 -23.33 -19.32 5.66
C LEU A 420 -24.35 -20.34 5.15
N GLU A 421 -23.95 -21.58 4.88
CA GLU A 421 -24.89 -22.63 4.48
C GLU A 421 -25.68 -23.15 5.70
N LYS A 422 -24.98 -23.37 6.83
CA LYS A 422 -25.53 -23.92 8.07
C LYS A 422 -24.98 -23.17 9.30
N PRO A 423 -25.51 -21.99 9.62
CA PRO A 423 -25.10 -21.25 10.83
C PRO A 423 -25.53 -22.01 12.10
N GLU A 424 -24.63 -22.10 13.09
CA GLU A 424 -24.90 -22.76 14.38
C GLU A 424 -25.90 -21.95 15.22
N LYS A 425 -25.75 -20.61 15.24
CA LYS A 425 -26.70 -19.66 15.80
C LYS A 425 -27.08 -18.61 14.75
N LYS A 426 -28.25 -17.97 14.92
CA LYS A 426 -28.66 -16.85 14.05
C LYS A 426 -27.65 -15.70 14.07
N GLU A 427 -27.09 -15.40 15.25
CA GLU A 427 -26.05 -14.40 15.48
C GLU A 427 -24.79 -14.63 14.61
N ASP A 428 -24.32 -15.88 14.50
CA ASP A 428 -23.13 -16.22 13.69
C ASP A 428 -23.31 -15.87 12.20
N THR A 429 -24.55 -15.74 11.70
CA THR A 429 -24.83 -15.34 10.31
C THR A 429 -24.25 -13.96 10.01
N MET A 430 -24.34 -13.00 10.96
CA MET A 430 -23.79 -11.66 10.76
C MET A 430 -22.26 -11.68 10.72
N MET A 431 -21.62 -12.48 11.57
CA MET A 431 -20.18 -12.71 11.57
C MET A 431 -19.69 -13.21 10.19
N TYR A 432 -20.31 -14.27 9.66
CA TYR A 432 -19.89 -14.82 8.36
C TYR A 432 -20.22 -13.88 7.18
N LEU A 433 -21.32 -13.11 7.25
CA LEU A 433 -21.62 -12.09 6.24
C LEU A 433 -20.59 -10.93 6.27
N LEU A 434 -20.15 -10.47 7.45
CA LEU A 434 -19.10 -9.46 7.57
C LEU A 434 -17.74 -9.99 7.07
N ALA A 435 -17.40 -11.26 7.34
CA ALA A 435 -16.23 -11.91 6.78
C ALA A 435 -16.30 -12.01 5.24
N LEU A 436 -17.46 -12.38 4.68
CA LEU A 436 -17.69 -12.38 3.23
C LEU A 436 -17.65 -10.97 2.63
N LYS A 437 -18.05 -9.93 3.39
CA LYS A 437 -17.91 -8.50 3.02
C LYS A 437 -16.46 -8.05 2.87
N ASN A 438 -15.52 -8.74 3.51
CA ASN A 438 -14.08 -8.57 3.28
C ASN A 438 -13.54 -9.51 2.20
N ALA A 439 -13.90 -10.80 2.23
CA ALA A 439 -13.36 -11.81 1.32
C ALA A 439 -13.78 -11.62 -0.14
N LEU A 440 -15.00 -11.13 -0.38
CA LEU A 440 -15.59 -10.88 -1.70
C LEU A 440 -15.45 -12.08 -2.66
N LEU A 441 -15.85 -13.27 -2.15
CA LEU A 441 -15.81 -14.53 -2.88
C LEU A 441 -17.02 -14.63 -3.84
N PRO A 442 -16.83 -14.76 -5.16
CA PRO A 442 -17.96 -14.82 -6.10
C PRO A 442 -18.86 -16.05 -5.88
N GLU A 443 -18.29 -17.15 -5.37
CA GLU A 443 -18.99 -18.35 -4.90
C GLU A 443 -20.03 -18.04 -3.79
N GLY A 444 -19.87 -16.93 -3.07
CA GLY A 444 -20.79 -16.49 -2.02
C GLY A 444 -22.06 -15.79 -2.51
N ILE A 445 -22.12 -15.35 -3.77
CA ILE A 445 -23.23 -14.53 -4.30
C ILE A 445 -24.61 -15.19 -4.17
N PRO A 446 -24.80 -16.51 -4.44
CA PRO A 446 -26.10 -17.16 -4.24
C PRO A 446 -26.61 -17.08 -2.80
N PHE A 447 -25.72 -17.21 -1.81
CA PHE A 447 -26.06 -17.06 -0.40
C PHE A 447 -26.44 -15.60 -0.07
N LEU A 448 -25.69 -14.63 -0.59
CA LEU A 448 -26.02 -13.20 -0.43
C LEU A 448 -27.40 -12.85 -1.00
N LEU A 449 -27.75 -13.39 -2.17
CA LEU A 449 -29.09 -13.21 -2.75
C LEU A 449 -30.18 -13.83 -1.87
N LYS A 450 -29.95 -15.04 -1.33
CA LYS A 450 -30.87 -15.70 -0.40
C LYS A 450 -31.11 -14.85 0.85
N TYR A 451 -30.06 -14.33 1.49
CA TYR A 451 -30.17 -13.50 2.69
C TYR A 451 -30.73 -12.09 2.39
N ALA A 452 -30.43 -11.49 1.24
CA ALA A 452 -31.03 -10.21 0.83
C ALA A 452 -32.54 -10.36 0.53
N GLU A 453 -32.95 -11.45 -0.13
CA GLU A 453 -34.38 -11.76 -0.36
C GLU A 453 -35.04 -12.42 0.88
N ALA A 454 -34.34 -12.64 2.01
CA ALA A 454 -34.92 -13.24 3.23
C ALA A 454 -35.87 -12.30 3.99
N GLY A 455 -35.63 -10.98 3.96
CA GLY A 455 -36.44 -10.00 4.70
C GLY A 455 -36.15 -9.97 6.21
N GLU A 456 -34.97 -10.46 6.63
CA GLU A 456 -34.50 -10.51 8.02
C GLU A 456 -33.76 -9.21 8.37
N GLY A 457 -34.46 -8.07 8.22
CA GLY A 457 -34.00 -6.71 8.52
C GLY A 457 -32.48 -6.45 8.39
N PRO A 458 -31.74 -6.39 9.51
CA PRO A 458 -30.30 -6.10 9.52
C PRO A 458 -29.46 -7.13 8.73
N VAL A 459 -29.84 -8.41 8.73
CA VAL A 459 -29.15 -9.47 7.97
C VAL A 459 -29.36 -9.27 6.46
N SER A 460 -30.59 -8.94 6.05
CA SER A 460 -30.89 -8.61 4.65
C SER A 460 -30.25 -7.30 4.21
N HIS A 461 -30.15 -6.29 5.08
CA HIS A 461 -29.42 -5.07 4.77
C HIS A 461 -27.94 -5.36 4.57
N LEU A 462 -27.30 -6.04 5.55
CA LEU A 462 -25.90 -6.41 5.51
C LEU A 462 -25.57 -7.18 4.22
N ALA A 463 -26.31 -8.24 3.90
CA ALA A 463 -26.12 -9.01 2.65
C ALA A 463 -26.20 -8.15 1.39
N THR A 464 -27.08 -7.13 1.37
CA THR A 464 -27.18 -6.18 0.26
C THR A 464 -26.00 -5.21 0.21
N THR A 465 -25.48 -4.75 1.36
CA THR A 465 -24.22 -3.96 1.40
C THR A 465 -22.99 -4.79 1.02
N VAL A 466 -23.02 -6.11 1.22
CA VAL A 466 -21.97 -7.01 0.76
C VAL A 466 -21.97 -7.07 -0.77
N LEU A 467 -23.13 -7.24 -1.41
CA LEU A 467 -23.27 -7.19 -2.87
C LEU A 467 -22.79 -5.85 -3.47
N GLN A 468 -22.98 -4.73 -2.75
CA GLN A 468 -22.49 -3.41 -3.17
C GLN A 468 -20.96 -3.31 -3.32
N ARG A 469 -20.19 -4.21 -2.68
CA ARG A 469 -18.72 -4.23 -2.78
C ARG A 469 -18.16 -5.08 -3.92
N TYR A 470 -18.99 -5.83 -4.65
CA TYR A 470 -18.51 -6.67 -5.75
C TYR A 470 -18.25 -5.85 -7.01
N ASP A 471 -17.21 -6.23 -7.75
CA ASP A 471 -16.89 -5.67 -9.05
C ASP A 471 -18.03 -5.89 -10.05
N VAL A 472 -18.21 -4.94 -10.98
CA VAL A 472 -19.33 -4.91 -11.95
C VAL A 472 -19.47 -6.22 -12.74
N SER A 473 -18.38 -6.93 -12.98
CA SER A 473 -18.34 -8.25 -13.64
C SER A 473 -19.12 -9.35 -12.93
N PHE A 474 -19.31 -9.25 -11.61
CA PHE A 474 -20.03 -10.24 -10.81
C PHE A 474 -21.51 -9.90 -10.60
N ILE A 475 -21.93 -8.68 -10.92
CA ILE A 475 -23.32 -8.23 -10.80
C ILE A 475 -24.08 -8.58 -12.10
N THR A 476 -24.39 -9.87 -12.24
CA THR A 476 -25.08 -10.44 -13.41
C THR A 476 -26.54 -10.00 -13.50
N ASP A 477 -27.20 -10.31 -14.62
CA ASP A 477 -28.63 -10.04 -14.80
C ASP A 477 -29.51 -10.83 -13.82
N GLU A 478 -29.05 -11.98 -13.29
CA GLU A 478 -29.74 -12.72 -12.23
C GLU A 478 -29.70 -12.00 -10.88
N VAL A 479 -28.55 -11.40 -10.54
CA VAL A 479 -28.39 -10.52 -9.38
C VAL A 479 -29.33 -9.32 -9.51
N LYS A 480 -29.28 -8.60 -10.63
CA LYS A 480 -30.16 -7.44 -10.90
C LYS A 480 -31.64 -7.83 -10.89
N LYS A 481 -32.03 -8.96 -11.47
CA LYS A 481 -33.42 -9.49 -11.42
C LYS A 481 -33.89 -9.76 -9.99
N THR A 482 -32.99 -10.13 -9.08
CA THR A 482 -33.30 -10.34 -7.66
C THR A 482 -33.39 -9.04 -6.89
N LEU A 483 -32.45 -8.12 -7.11
CA LEU A 483 -32.49 -6.78 -6.52
C LEU A 483 -33.73 -5.97 -6.97
N ASN A 484 -34.18 -6.14 -8.23
CA ASN A 484 -35.42 -5.57 -8.73
C ASN A 484 -36.65 -6.09 -7.97
N ARG A 485 -36.73 -7.39 -7.67
CA ARG A 485 -37.83 -7.97 -6.86
C ARG A 485 -37.89 -7.37 -5.47
N ILE A 486 -36.72 -7.14 -4.86
CA ILE A 486 -36.59 -6.52 -3.53
C ILE A 486 -37.05 -5.06 -3.59
N TYR A 487 -36.54 -4.27 -4.54
CA TYR A 487 -36.87 -2.84 -4.67
C TYR A 487 -38.36 -2.60 -4.95
N HIS A 488 -38.91 -3.31 -5.93
CA HIS A 488 -40.31 -3.21 -6.36
C HIS A 488 -41.28 -4.06 -5.51
N GLN A 489 -40.80 -4.78 -4.49
CA GLN A 489 -41.59 -5.59 -3.56
C GLN A 489 -42.55 -6.58 -4.26
N ASN A 490 -42.17 -7.14 -5.42
CA ASN A 490 -43.06 -7.95 -6.27
C ASN A 490 -43.55 -9.28 -5.61
N ARG A 491 -42.93 -9.68 -4.50
CA ARG A 491 -43.24 -10.91 -3.76
C ARG A 491 -43.62 -10.66 -2.30
N LYS A 492 -42.98 -9.67 -1.67
CA LYS A 492 -43.17 -9.32 -0.26
C LYS A 492 -42.64 -7.94 0.06
N VAL A 493 -43.03 -7.44 1.23
CA VAL A 493 -42.52 -6.22 1.83
C VAL A 493 -41.05 -6.42 2.25
N HIS A 494 -40.28 -5.33 2.16
CA HIS A 494 -38.86 -5.22 2.48
C HIS A 494 -38.60 -3.82 3.05
N GLU A 495 -37.69 -3.69 4.01
CA GLU A 495 -37.31 -2.41 4.61
C GLU A 495 -36.80 -1.37 3.59
N LYS A 496 -36.97 -0.09 3.92
CA LYS A 496 -36.51 1.05 3.12
C LYS A 496 -34.98 1.03 2.92
N THR A 497 -34.24 0.65 3.96
CA THR A 497 -32.77 0.46 3.98
C THR A 497 -32.33 -0.56 2.94
N VAL A 498 -32.93 -1.75 2.91
CA VAL A 498 -32.63 -2.84 1.97
C VAL A 498 -32.98 -2.42 0.54
N ARG A 499 -34.17 -1.86 0.32
CA ARG A 499 -34.65 -1.41 -1.00
C ARG A 499 -33.78 -0.34 -1.62
N THR A 500 -33.45 0.73 -0.87
CA THR A 500 -32.58 1.81 -1.35
C THR A 500 -31.19 1.30 -1.72
N THR A 501 -30.63 0.39 -0.92
CA THR A 501 -29.34 -0.26 -1.21
C THR A 501 -29.41 -1.10 -2.47
N ALA A 502 -30.47 -1.91 -2.64
CA ALA A 502 -30.67 -2.73 -3.84
C ALA A 502 -30.74 -1.88 -5.12
N ALA A 503 -31.46 -0.76 -5.09
CA ALA A 503 -31.50 0.18 -6.22
C ALA A 503 -30.15 0.88 -6.46
N ALA A 504 -29.41 1.23 -5.41
CA ALA A 504 -28.06 1.80 -5.54
C ALA A 504 -27.09 0.80 -6.20
N VAL A 505 -27.18 -0.50 -5.88
CA VAL A 505 -26.40 -1.56 -6.55
C VAL A 505 -26.80 -1.69 -8.02
N ILE A 506 -28.09 -1.71 -8.36
CA ILE A 506 -28.55 -1.75 -9.76
C ILE A 506 -28.03 -0.53 -10.55
N LEU A 507 -28.21 0.68 -10.02
CA LEU A 507 -27.86 1.92 -10.71
C LEU A 507 -26.35 2.13 -10.88
N LYS A 508 -25.51 1.55 -10.01
CA LYS A 508 -24.04 1.57 -10.16
C LYS A 508 -23.53 0.53 -11.17
N ASN A 509 -24.20 -0.62 -11.29
CA ASN A 509 -23.70 -1.78 -12.05
C ASN A 509 -24.38 -1.95 -13.42
N ASN A 510 -24.07 -1.03 -14.35
CA ASN A 510 -24.51 -1.06 -15.75
C ASN A 510 -26.00 -1.42 -15.93
N PRO A 511 -26.94 -0.57 -15.45
CA PRO A 511 -28.36 -0.86 -15.49
C PRO A 511 -28.89 -0.83 -16.93
N SER A 512 -29.87 -1.69 -17.23
CA SER A 512 -30.59 -1.64 -18.49
C SER A 512 -31.49 -0.41 -18.57
N TYR A 513 -31.95 -0.06 -19.78
CA TYR A 513 -32.94 0.99 -19.97
C TYR A 513 -34.22 0.74 -19.16
N MET A 514 -34.67 -0.52 -19.05
CA MET A 514 -35.88 -0.87 -18.27
C MET A 514 -35.65 -0.79 -16.76
N ASP A 515 -34.46 -1.17 -16.26
CA ASP A 515 -34.13 -1.01 -14.83
C ASP A 515 -34.23 0.46 -14.42
N VAL A 516 -33.58 1.34 -15.19
CA VAL A 516 -33.60 2.79 -14.95
C VAL A 516 -35.03 3.35 -15.07
N LYS A 517 -35.79 2.93 -16.09
CA LYS A 517 -37.16 3.40 -16.31
C LYS A 517 -38.11 2.99 -15.20
N ASN A 518 -38.06 1.74 -14.74
CA ASN A 518 -38.90 1.26 -13.65
C ASN A 518 -38.56 1.95 -12.32
N ILE A 519 -37.27 2.18 -12.04
CA ILE A 519 -36.84 2.94 -10.86
C ILE A 519 -37.35 4.39 -10.93
N LEU A 520 -37.17 5.10 -12.06
CA LEU A 520 -37.68 6.47 -12.23
C LEU A 520 -39.20 6.55 -12.11
N LEU A 521 -39.94 5.62 -12.72
CA LEU A 521 -41.40 5.55 -12.65
C LEU A 521 -41.95 5.22 -11.26
N SER A 522 -41.12 4.70 -10.34
CA SER A 522 -41.50 4.50 -8.94
C SER A 522 -41.37 5.77 -8.08
N ILE A 523 -40.54 6.75 -8.48
CA ILE A 523 -40.36 8.01 -7.71
C ILE A 523 -41.68 8.80 -7.74
N GLY A 524 -42.38 8.85 -6.61
CA GLY A 524 -43.74 9.38 -6.47
C GLY A 524 -44.67 8.39 -5.77
N GLU A 525 -44.46 7.09 -5.99
CA GLU A 525 -45.28 5.97 -5.48
C GLU A 525 -44.67 5.31 -4.23
N LEU A 526 -43.48 5.76 -3.77
CA LEU A 526 -42.80 5.24 -2.59
C LEU A 526 -43.14 6.08 -1.34
N PRO A 527 -42.80 5.62 -0.12
CA PRO A 527 -42.88 6.47 1.08
C PRO A 527 -42.10 7.77 0.93
N LYS A 528 -42.57 8.86 1.58
CA LYS A 528 -42.07 10.25 1.45
C LYS A 528 -40.54 10.37 1.36
N GLU A 529 -39.82 9.93 2.39
CA GLU A 529 -38.36 10.03 2.43
C GLU A 529 -37.66 9.12 1.41
N MET A 530 -38.26 7.99 1.04
CA MET A 530 -37.73 7.10 0.00
C MET A 530 -37.85 7.72 -1.39
N ASN A 531 -38.95 8.44 -1.69
CA ASN A 531 -39.08 9.23 -2.93
C ASN A 531 -37.96 10.28 -3.01
N LYS A 532 -37.77 11.03 -1.93
CA LYS A 532 -36.74 12.08 -1.84
C LYS A 532 -35.33 11.48 -2.02
N TYR A 533 -34.99 10.42 -1.29
CA TYR A 533 -33.69 9.73 -1.39
C TYR A 533 -33.41 9.24 -2.81
N MET A 534 -34.36 8.54 -3.44
CA MET A 534 -34.19 8.01 -4.80
C MET A 534 -34.04 9.13 -5.84
N LEU A 535 -34.78 10.23 -5.69
CA LEU A 535 -34.64 11.42 -6.53
C LEU A 535 -33.27 12.09 -6.37
N THR A 536 -32.80 12.31 -5.14
CA THR A 536 -31.48 12.91 -4.89
C THR A 536 -30.35 12.01 -5.38
N PHE A 537 -30.47 10.69 -5.23
CA PHE A 537 -29.49 9.72 -5.72
C PHE A 537 -29.40 9.71 -7.26
N VAL A 538 -30.53 9.81 -7.96
CA VAL A 538 -30.56 9.98 -9.43
C VAL A 538 -29.93 11.32 -9.85
N ARG A 539 -30.20 12.41 -9.12
CA ARG A 539 -29.57 13.73 -9.36
C ARG A 539 -28.07 13.68 -9.15
N ASP A 540 -27.59 13.02 -8.10
CA ASP A 540 -26.16 12.86 -7.83
C ASP A 540 -25.43 12.11 -8.95
N ILE A 541 -26.01 11.00 -9.44
CA ILE A 541 -25.51 10.29 -10.64
C ILE A 541 -25.38 11.24 -11.83
N LEU A 542 -26.37 12.10 -12.08
CA LEU A 542 -26.38 13.01 -13.24
C LEU A 542 -25.35 14.15 -13.11
N ASN A 543 -25.19 14.68 -11.90
CA ASN A 543 -24.28 15.77 -11.55
C ASN A 543 -22.82 15.29 -11.57
N PHE A 544 -22.54 14.18 -10.88
CA PHE A 544 -21.19 13.61 -10.76
C PHE A 544 -20.75 12.78 -11.99
N GLN A 545 -21.65 12.56 -12.95
CA GLN A 545 -21.38 11.85 -14.22
C GLN A 545 -20.90 10.40 -14.03
N MET A 546 -21.51 9.68 -13.09
CA MET A 546 -21.27 8.26 -12.83
C MET A 546 -21.56 7.37 -14.07
N PRO A 547 -21.14 6.09 -14.12
CA PRO A 547 -21.25 5.26 -15.33
C PRO A 547 -22.66 5.17 -15.94
N SER A 548 -23.70 5.18 -15.11
CA SER A 548 -25.10 5.08 -15.54
C SER A 548 -25.72 6.39 -16.05
N SER A 549 -25.08 7.56 -15.89
CA SER A 549 -25.69 8.85 -16.26
C SER A 549 -26.07 8.94 -17.73
N LYS A 550 -25.35 8.25 -18.63
CA LYS A 550 -25.72 8.16 -20.06
C LYS A 550 -27.04 7.42 -20.28
N MET A 551 -27.32 6.38 -19.50
CA MET A 551 -28.58 5.64 -19.57
C MET A 551 -29.71 6.44 -18.92
N ILE A 552 -29.47 7.07 -17.76
CA ILE A 552 -30.45 7.94 -17.11
C ILE A 552 -30.85 9.10 -18.04
N ARG A 553 -29.89 9.82 -18.63
CA ARG A 553 -30.17 10.89 -19.62
C ARG A 553 -30.92 10.40 -20.87
N ARG A 554 -30.91 9.09 -21.19
CA ARG A 554 -31.73 8.52 -22.27
C ARG A 554 -33.20 8.40 -21.84
N VAL A 555 -33.46 7.89 -20.63
CA VAL A 555 -34.82 7.75 -20.10
C VAL A 555 -35.44 9.11 -19.77
N LEU A 556 -34.66 10.08 -19.29
CA LEU A 556 -35.13 11.44 -18.98
C LEU A 556 -35.54 12.27 -20.22
N LYS A 557 -35.43 11.73 -21.44
CA LYS A 557 -36.06 12.32 -22.62
C LYS A 557 -37.58 12.12 -22.64
N GLU A 558 -38.10 11.16 -21.89
CA GLU A 558 -39.53 10.85 -21.83
C GLU A 558 -40.21 11.66 -20.74
N MET A 559 -41.13 12.54 -21.14
CA MET A 559 -41.84 13.45 -20.23
C MET A 559 -42.65 12.73 -19.12
N VAL A 560 -43.03 11.47 -19.34
CA VAL A 560 -43.70 10.64 -18.31
C VAL A 560 -42.77 10.26 -17.14
N ALA A 561 -41.46 10.12 -17.41
CA ALA A 561 -40.43 9.81 -16.43
C ALA A 561 -39.71 11.06 -15.91
N HIS A 562 -39.71 12.16 -16.68
CA HIS A 562 -39.04 13.41 -16.34
C HIS A 562 -39.99 14.60 -16.53
N ASN A 563 -40.58 15.05 -15.43
CA ASN A 563 -41.44 16.22 -15.34
C ASN A 563 -41.33 16.84 -13.93
N TYR A 564 -41.84 18.07 -13.78
CA TYR A 564 -41.74 18.82 -12.52
C TYR A 564 -42.50 18.17 -11.36
N ASP A 565 -43.64 17.50 -11.59
CA ASP A 565 -44.36 16.77 -10.54
C ASP A 565 -43.49 15.65 -9.95
N ARG A 566 -42.92 14.80 -10.80
CA ARG A 566 -42.10 13.67 -10.40
C ARG A 566 -40.78 14.10 -9.76
N PHE A 567 -40.24 15.24 -10.17
CA PHE A 567 -38.97 15.79 -9.69
C PHE A 567 -39.13 16.84 -8.56
N SER A 568 -40.35 17.13 -8.09
CA SER A 568 -40.60 18.02 -6.94
C SER A 568 -41.12 17.21 -5.75
N LYS A 569 -40.21 16.52 -5.05
CA LYS A 569 -40.55 15.71 -3.88
C LYS A 569 -40.00 16.33 -2.59
N SER A 570 -40.84 16.41 -1.57
CA SER A 570 -40.49 16.91 -0.24
C SER A 570 -39.88 15.81 0.64
N GLY A 571 -39.08 16.22 1.62
CA GLY A 571 -38.37 15.32 2.54
C GLY A 571 -36.94 15.79 2.79
N SER A 572 -36.30 15.24 3.83
CA SER A 572 -34.96 15.63 4.30
C SER A 572 -33.85 14.74 3.77
N SER A 573 -34.19 13.58 3.20
CA SER A 573 -33.22 12.63 2.63
C SER A 573 -32.42 13.24 1.49
N SER A 574 -31.15 12.86 1.39
CA SER A 574 -30.21 13.47 0.45
C SER A 574 -29.12 12.50 0.01
N ALA A 575 -28.51 12.79 -1.13
CA ALA A 575 -27.32 12.12 -1.65
C ALA A 575 -26.48 13.15 -2.41
N TYR A 576 -25.18 13.18 -2.15
CA TYR A 576 -24.25 14.11 -2.78
C TYR A 576 -22.82 13.57 -2.84
N THR A 577 -22.21 13.66 -4.01
CA THR A 577 -20.81 13.26 -4.25
C THR A 577 -20.01 14.44 -4.79
N GLY A 578 -18.87 14.74 -4.15
CA GLY A 578 -17.96 15.81 -4.51
C GLY A 578 -16.50 15.36 -4.58
N TYR A 579 -15.62 16.22 -5.12
CA TYR A 579 -14.18 16.01 -5.13
C TYR A 579 -13.52 16.66 -3.91
N ILE A 580 -12.68 15.90 -3.21
CA ILE A 580 -11.70 16.45 -2.24
C ILE A 580 -10.51 17.02 -3.03
N GLU A 581 -10.01 16.25 -3.99
CA GLU A 581 -8.92 16.65 -4.88
C GLU A 581 -9.15 16.05 -6.28
N ARG A 582 -8.72 16.75 -7.33
CA ARG A 582 -8.75 16.23 -8.70
C ARG A 582 -7.53 16.69 -9.50
N SER A 583 -6.72 15.73 -9.90
CA SER A 583 -5.60 15.91 -10.82
C SER A 583 -5.83 15.07 -12.10
N PRO A 584 -4.98 15.20 -13.15
CA PRO A 584 -5.09 14.37 -14.35
C PRO A 584 -4.79 12.88 -14.14
N HIS A 585 -4.18 12.50 -13.01
CA HIS A 585 -3.72 11.12 -12.74
C HIS A 585 -4.43 10.48 -11.54
N ALA A 586 -4.80 11.29 -10.54
CA ALA A 586 -5.43 10.87 -9.30
C ALA A 586 -6.64 11.75 -8.97
N ALA A 587 -7.66 11.16 -8.38
CA ALA A 587 -8.83 11.87 -7.89
C ALA A 587 -9.24 11.33 -6.52
N SER A 588 -9.69 12.21 -5.63
CA SER A 588 -10.19 11.87 -4.31
C SER A 588 -11.62 12.40 -4.18
N THR A 589 -12.54 11.55 -3.73
CA THR A 589 -13.98 11.87 -3.72
C THR A 589 -14.60 11.56 -2.38
N TYR A 590 -15.46 12.46 -1.90
CA TYR A 590 -16.35 12.23 -0.77
C TYR A 590 -17.78 12.05 -1.28
N SER A 591 -18.52 11.14 -0.67
CA SER A 591 -19.93 10.89 -0.97
C SER A 591 -20.69 10.75 0.34
N LEU A 592 -21.73 11.56 0.52
CA LEU A 592 -22.62 11.52 1.68
C LEU A 592 -24.04 11.23 1.20
N ASP A 593 -24.62 10.11 1.64
CA ASP A 593 -26.03 9.82 1.45
C ASP A 593 -26.74 9.58 2.80
N MET A 594 -27.86 10.25 3.01
CA MET A 594 -28.64 10.25 4.25
C MET A 594 -30.09 9.88 3.94
N LEU A 595 -30.58 8.84 4.60
CA LEU A 595 -31.96 8.37 4.57
C LEU A 595 -32.59 8.63 5.93
N TYR A 596 -33.72 9.34 5.95
CA TYR A 596 -34.52 9.58 7.14
C TYR A 596 -35.75 8.66 7.18
N SER A 597 -36.29 8.41 8.38
CA SER A 597 -37.63 7.84 8.57
C SER A 597 -38.70 8.94 8.40
N GLY A 598 -39.97 8.55 8.27
CA GLY A 598 -41.10 9.46 8.08
C GLY A 598 -41.29 10.46 9.24
N SER A 599 -40.77 10.13 10.43
CA SER A 599 -40.71 10.96 11.63
C SER A 599 -39.65 12.08 11.57
N GLY A 600 -38.72 12.02 10.60
CA GLY A 600 -37.58 12.92 10.50
C GLY A 600 -36.34 12.49 11.27
N ILE A 601 -36.32 11.28 11.86
CA ILE A 601 -35.13 10.71 12.49
C ILE A 601 -34.18 10.15 11.42
N LEU A 602 -32.87 10.25 11.64
CA LEU A 602 -31.88 9.65 10.75
C LEU A 602 -31.97 8.11 10.81
N ARG A 603 -32.37 7.47 9.72
CA ARG A 603 -32.44 6.01 9.60
C ARG A 603 -31.08 5.41 9.23
N ARG A 604 -30.39 6.03 8.27
CA ARG A 604 -29.02 5.69 7.85
C ARG A 604 -28.30 6.90 7.29
N SER A 605 -27.06 7.12 7.71
CA SER A 605 -26.10 8.01 7.02
C SER A 605 -24.91 7.19 6.55
N ASN A 606 -24.51 7.34 5.29
CA ASN A 606 -23.32 6.75 4.69
C ASN A 606 -22.36 7.87 4.26
N LEU A 607 -21.20 7.98 4.90
CA LEU A 607 -20.08 8.76 4.41
C LEU A 607 -19.04 7.82 3.79
N ASN A 608 -18.75 7.97 2.50
CA ASN A 608 -17.73 7.21 1.79
C ASN A 608 -16.64 8.17 1.27
N ILE A 609 -15.37 7.77 1.40
CA ILE A 609 -14.20 8.46 0.85
C ILE A 609 -13.42 7.46 0.00
N PHE A 610 -13.37 7.71 -1.29
CA PHE A 610 -12.62 6.90 -2.27
C PHE A 610 -11.42 7.66 -2.80
N GLN A 611 -10.30 6.94 -2.95
CA GLN A 611 -9.10 7.43 -3.63
C GLN A 611 -8.93 6.66 -4.94
N TYR A 612 -8.75 7.38 -6.03
CA TYR A 612 -8.53 6.82 -7.37
C TYR A 612 -7.16 7.20 -7.90
N LEU A 613 -6.48 6.26 -8.54
CA LEU A 613 -5.25 6.46 -9.29
C LEU A 613 -5.36 5.75 -10.65
N GLY A 614 -5.58 6.52 -11.71
CA GLY A 614 -5.85 5.99 -13.05
C GLY A 614 -7.11 5.12 -13.09
N LYS A 615 -6.94 3.79 -13.12
CA LYS A 615 -8.04 2.80 -13.05
C LYS A 615 -8.16 2.10 -11.70
N ALA A 616 -7.16 2.23 -10.82
CA ALA A 616 -7.19 1.61 -9.51
C ALA A 616 -7.93 2.50 -8.52
N ASP A 617 -8.73 1.89 -7.67
CA ASP A 617 -9.45 2.52 -6.57
C ASP A 617 -9.07 1.90 -5.22
N LEU A 618 -9.35 2.65 -4.16
CA LEU A 618 -9.15 2.29 -2.77
C LEU A 618 -10.30 2.88 -1.96
N HIS A 619 -11.05 2.03 -1.25
CA HIS A 619 -12.05 2.51 -0.30
C HIS A 619 -11.34 2.95 0.98
N GLY A 620 -10.85 4.20 0.98
CA GLY A 620 -10.03 4.75 2.06
C GLY A 620 -10.78 4.83 3.40
N SER A 621 -12.05 5.24 3.38
CA SER A 621 -12.87 5.30 4.59
C SER A 621 -14.37 5.24 4.28
N GLN A 622 -15.09 4.34 4.94
CA GLN A 622 -16.55 4.38 5.08
C GLN A 622 -16.91 4.57 6.54
N VAL A 623 -17.87 5.44 6.83
CA VAL A 623 -18.56 5.52 8.13
C VAL A 623 -20.06 5.46 7.84
N VAL A 624 -20.70 4.40 8.33
CA VAL A 624 -22.15 4.24 8.33
C VAL A 624 -22.65 4.45 9.74
N ILE A 625 -23.67 5.28 9.91
CA ILE A 625 -24.45 5.39 11.15
C ILE A 625 -25.85 4.88 10.84
N GLU A 626 -26.34 3.93 11.63
CA GLU A 626 -27.70 3.39 11.52
C GLU A 626 -28.44 3.64 12.83
N ALA A 627 -29.71 4.02 12.75
CA ALA A 627 -30.61 4.06 13.89
C ALA A 627 -32.02 3.56 13.52
N GLN A 628 -32.71 2.98 14.51
CA GLN A 628 -34.03 2.37 14.37
C GLN A 628 -34.78 2.46 15.72
N GLY A 629 -36.12 2.50 15.69
CA GLY A 629 -36.95 2.43 16.91
C GLY A 629 -36.75 3.61 17.87
N LEU A 630 -36.43 4.81 17.35
CA LEU A 630 -36.21 6.03 18.14
C LEU A 630 -37.44 6.96 18.12
N GLU A 631 -38.41 6.67 17.26
CA GLU A 631 -39.66 7.39 17.07
C GLU A 631 -40.44 7.58 18.39
N SER A 632 -40.40 6.57 19.26
CA SER A 632 -41.03 6.58 20.59
C SER A 632 -40.50 7.68 21.51
N LEU A 633 -39.23 8.09 21.37
CA LEU A 633 -38.59 9.12 22.20
C LEU A 633 -39.16 10.53 21.93
N ILE A 634 -39.67 10.75 20.72
CA ILE A 634 -40.23 12.03 20.28
C ILE A 634 -41.76 11.99 20.11
N ALA A 635 -42.41 10.94 20.63
CA ALA A 635 -43.83 10.66 20.47
C ALA A 635 -44.31 10.59 18.99
N ALA A 636 -43.43 10.09 18.11
CA ALA A 636 -43.77 9.78 16.73
C ALA A 636 -44.14 8.29 16.57
N THR A 637 -44.89 7.97 15.52
CA THR A 637 -45.18 6.58 15.13
C THR A 637 -44.09 6.03 14.21
N PRO A 638 -43.69 4.75 14.35
CA PRO A 638 -42.86 4.05 13.35
C PRO A 638 -43.49 4.05 11.95
N ASP A 639 -42.64 3.84 10.95
CA ASP A 639 -43.07 3.66 9.57
C ASP A 639 -43.61 2.23 9.31
N GLU A 640 -44.38 2.05 8.23
CA GLU A 640 -44.90 0.74 7.82
C GLU A 640 -43.75 -0.29 7.64
N GLY A 641 -43.84 -1.40 8.38
CA GLY A 641 -42.81 -2.44 8.45
C GLY A 641 -41.75 -2.23 9.54
N GLU A 642 -41.82 -1.15 10.31
CA GLU A 642 -40.85 -0.80 11.37
C GLU A 642 -41.45 -0.84 12.78
N GLU A 643 -42.74 -1.19 12.92
CA GLU A 643 -43.49 -1.19 14.20
C GLU A 643 -42.94 -2.14 15.29
N ASN A 644 -42.26 -3.21 14.89
CA ASN A 644 -41.70 -4.23 15.81
C ASN A 644 -40.16 -4.10 15.98
N LEU A 645 -39.56 -2.97 15.61
CA LEU A 645 -38.12 -2.75 15.74
C LEU A 645 -37.78 -2.15 17.12
N ASP A 646 -36.89 -2.82 17.85
CA ASP A 646 -36.31 -2.30 19.08
C ASP A 646 -35.46 -1.04 18.82
N SER A 647 -35.38 -0.16 19.83
CA SER A 647 -34.53 1.03 19.82
C SER A 647 -33.05 0.64 19.66
N TYR A 648 -32.45 0.96 18.53
CA TYR A 648 -31.07 0.60 18.20
C TYR A 648 -30.35 1.79 17.57
N ALA A 649 -29.07 1.97 17.93
CA ALA A 649 -28.15 2.75 17.12
C ALA A 649 -26.77 2.10 17.09
N GLY A 650 -26.13 2.16 15.92
CA GLY A 650 -24.81 1.58 15.70
C GLY A 650 -24.02 2.30 14.60
N MET A 651 -22.72 2.02 14.59
CA MET A 651 -21.79 2.53 13.59
C MET A 651 -21.03 1.37 12.94
N SER A 652 -21.01 1.34 11.61
CA SER A 652 -20.21 0.39 10.83
C SER A 652 -19.12 1.15 10.05
N ALA A 653 -17.90 0.63 10.04
CA ALA A 653 -16.77 1.32 9.41
C ALA A 653 -15.99 0.41 8.46
N ILE A 654 -15.55 0.98 7.33
CA ILE A 654 -14.50 0.42 6.48
C ILE A 654 -13.31 1.38 6.54
N LEU A 655 -12.10 0.86 6.72
CA LEU A 655 -10.86 1.61 6.58
C LEU A 655 -9.96 0.84 5.60
N PHE A 656 -9.47 1.51 4.56
CA PHE A 656 -8.53 0.95 3.57
C PHE A 656 -8.94 -0.45 3.08
N ASP A 657 -10.15 -0.55 2.53
CA ASP A 657 -10.85 -1.77 2.10
C ASP A 657 -11.21 -2.82 3.18
N VAL A 658 -10.77 -2.65 4.43
CA VAL A 658 -11.09 -3.57 5.55
C VAL A 658 -12.36 -3.10 6.29
N GLN A 659 -13.43 -3.88 6.20
CA GLN A 659 -14.61 -3.77 7.07
C GLN A 659 -14.20 -4.17 8.49
N LEU A 660 -14.49 -3.29 9.46
CA LEU A 660 -14.32 -3.52 10.89
C LEU A 660 -15.59 -4.12 11.51
N ARG A 661 -15.51 -4.62 12.75
CA ARG A 661 -16.70 -5.02 13.52
C ARG A 661 -17.61 -3.77 13.71
N PRO A 662 -18.92 -3.84 13.43
CA PRO A 662 -19.83 -2.76 13.79
C PRO A 662 -19.85 -2.52 15.30
N VAL A 663 -19.89 -1.27 15.72
CA VAL A 663 -19.96 -0.86 17.13
C VAL A 663 -21.40 -0.44 17.43
N THR A 664 -22.05 -1.10 18.40
CA THR A 664 -23.39 -0.73 18.86
C THR A 664 -23.31 0.36 19.91
N PHE A 665 -23.90 1.53 19.65
CA PHE A 665 -24.00 2.60 20.65
C PHE A 665 -24.99 2.22 21.74
N PHE A 666 -26.16 1.69 21.36
CA PHE A 666 -27.09 1.06 22.28
C PHE A 666 -27.99 0.05 21.58
N ASN A 667 -28.54 -0.90 22.34
CA ASN A 667 -29.54 -1.85 21.88
C ASN A 667 -30.64 -2.06 22.93
N GLY A 668 -31.88 -1.78 22.57
CA GLY A 668 -33.02 -1.74 23.47
C GLY A 668 -33.15 -0.41 24.23
N TYR A 669 -34.39 -0.10 24.62
CA TYR A 669 -34.74 1.16 25.28
C TYR A 669 -34.07 1.32 26.66
N SER A 670 -33.86 0.22 27.40
CA SER A 670 -33.22 0.23 28.71
C SER A 670 -31.74 0.63 28.65
N ASP A 671 -30.98 0.09 27.70
CA ASP A 671 -29.57 0.43 27.46
C ASP A 671 -29.45 1.90 27.02
N LEU A 672 -30.29 2.35 26.09
CA LEU A 672 -30.39 3.75 25.68
C LEU A 672 -30.60 4.68 26.89
N MET A 673 -31.60 4.42 27.73
CA MET A 673 -31.88 5.27 28.90
C MET A 673 -30.73 5.25 29.92
N SER A 674 -30.08 4.09 30.12
CA SER A 674 -28.89 4.00 30.98
C SER A 674 -27.75 4.87 30.47
N LYS A 675 -27.51 4.86 29.15
CA LYS A 675 -26.46 5.63 28.51
C LYS A 675 -26.77 7.11 28.51
N MET A 676 -28.00 7.50 28.19
CA MET A 676 -28.48 8.89 28.24
C MET A 676 -28.34 9.51 29.64
N LEU A 677 -28.59 8.75 30.71
CA LEU A 677 -28.40 9.21 32.10
C LEU A 677 -26.92 9.29 32.51
N SER A 678 -26.04 8.52 31.85
CA SER A 678 -24.59 8.50 32.11
C SER A 678 -23.76 9.43 31.20
N ALA A 679 -24.34 9.90 30.09
CA ALA A 679 -23.63 10.61 29.05
C ALA A 679 -23.29 12.05 29.45
N SER A 680 -22.02 12.30 29.80
CA SER A 680 -21.45 13.63 29.64
C SER A 680 -21.30 13.95 28.15
N GLY A 681 -21.26 15.24 27.80
CA GLY A 681 -21.04 15.70 26.41
C GLY A 681 -19.61 15.45 25.89
N ASP A 682 -18.84 14.60 26.56
CA ASP A 682 -17.43 14.35 26.27
C ASP A 682 -17.25 13.44 25.05
N PRO A 683 -16.16 13.63 24.28
CA PRO A 683 -15.88 12.82 23.10
C PRO A 683 -15.39 11.42 23.48
N VAL A 684 -16.16 10.40 23.11
CA VAL A 684 -15.78 8.99 23.22
C VAL A 684 -14.90 8.60 22.02
N SER A 685 -13.70 8.07 22.26
CA SER A 685 -12.84 7.55 21.18
C SER A 685 -13.37 6.18 20.74
N VAL A 686 -13.63 6.03 19.43
CA VAL A 686 -14.22 4.83 18.82
C VAL A 686 -13.16 4.00 18.10
N VAL A 687 -12.19 4.65 17.46
CA VAL A 687 -11.01 3.98 16.88
C VAL A 687 -9.79 4.86 17.11
N LYS A 688 -8.88 4.43 17.97
CA LYS A 688 -7.55 5.01 18.16
C LYS A 688 -6.49 3.93 17.90
N GLY A 689 -5.46 4.22 17.11
CA GLY A 689 -4.38 3.26 16.82
C GLY A 689 -3.35 3.75 15.80
N LEU A 690 -2.25 3.00 15.68
CA LEU A 690 -1.18 3.20 14.70
C LEU A 690 -1.25 2.10 13.64
N ILE A 691 -1.20 2.49 12.36
CA ILE A 691 -1.34 1.58 11.22
C ILE A 691 -0.14 1.76 10.29
N LEU A 692 0.54 0.66 9.93
CA LEU A 692 1.48 0.61 8.82
C LEU A 692 0.69 0.37 7.52
N LEU A 693 0.46 1.43 6.75
CA LEU A 693 -0.43 1.43 5.59
C LEU A 693 0.30 1.23 4.26
N ILE A 694 1.42 1.91 4.08
CA ILE A 694 2.33 1.73 2.94
C ILE A 694 3.58 1.05 3.49
N ASP A 695 4.06 0.03 2.79
CA ASP A 695 5.23 -0.71 3.22
C ASP A 695 5.81 -1.44 2.01
N HIS A 696 7.02 -1.04 1.65
CA HIS A 696 7.79 -1.58 0.54
C HIS A 696 9.21 -1.77 1.04
N SER A 697 9.78 -2.95 0.80
CA SER A 697 11.17 -3.26 1.07
C SER A 697 11.77 -3.98 -0.14
N GLN A 698 12.97 -3.58 -0.56
CA GLN A 698 13.68 -4.24 -1.64
C GLN A 698 15.18 -4.30 -1.33
N ASP A 699 15.70 -5.53 -1.18
CA ASP A 699 17.13 -5.80 -1.24
C ASP A 699 17.58 -5.93 -2.70
N ILE A 700 18.49 -5.05 -3.11
CA ILE A 700 18.95 -4.90 -4.50
C ILE A 700 20.43 -5.27 -4.58
N GLN A 701 20.75 -6.46 -5.08
CA GLN A 701 22.12 -6.75 -5.53
C GLN A 701 22.38 -5.98 -6.85
N LEU A 702 23.24 -4.96 -6.76
CA LEU A 702 23.67 -4.05 -7.81
C LEU A 702 24.85 -4.65 -8.60
N GLN A 703 24.92 -4.34 -9.90
CA GLN A 703 25.88 -4.92 -10.86
C GLN A 703 27.35 -4.71 -10.46
N SER A 704 27.68 -3.64 -9.73
CA SER A 704 29.04 -3.36 -9.25
C SER A 704 29.46 -4.16 -8.01
N GLY A 705 28.66 -5.14 -7.56
CA GLY A 705 29.04 -6.02 -6.44
C GLY A 705 28.54 -5.58 -5.06
N LEU A 706 27.47 -4.79 -5.04
CA LEU A 706 26.95 -4.12 -3.85
C LEU A 706 25.55 -4.67 -3.57
N LYS A 707 25.10 -4.63 -2.32
CA LYS A 707 23.66 -4.62 -2.08
C LYS A 707 23.11 -3.18 -2.26
N ALA A 708 21.86 -2.93 -1.96
CA ALA A 708 21.19 -1.63 -1.91
C ALA A 708 19.84 -1.90 -1.26
N ASN A 709 19.52 -1.19 -0.18
CA ASN A 709 18.32 -1.47 0.59
C ASN A 709 17.40 -0.27 0.44
N MET A 710 16.21 -0.51 -0.07
CA MET A 710 15.21 0.53 -0.32
C MET A 710 13.96 0.21 0.45
N GLU A 711 13.60 1.09 1.38
CA GLU A 711 12.47 0.95 2.27
C GLU A 711 11.58 2.19 2.14
N ILE A 712 10.29 1.99 1.87
CA ILE A 712 9.30 3.07 1.87
C ILE A 712 8.16 2.64 2.76
N GLN A 713 7.94 3.40 3.84
CA GLN A 713 6.91 3.12 4.82
C GLN A 713 6.00 4.33 5.00
N GLY A 714 4.69 4.10 5.07
CA GLY A 714 3.68 5.08 5.39
C GLY A 714 2.94 4.63 6.64
N GLY A 715 3.24 5.26 7.76
CA GLY A 715 2.54 5.09 9.01
C GLY A 715 1.41 6.11 9.13
N LEU A 716 0.30 5.71 9.71
CA LEU A 716 -0.86 6.56 9.97
C LEU A 716 -1.31 6.39 11.42
N ALA A 717 -1.37 7.48 12.17
CA ALA A 717 -2.16 7.53 13.40
C ALA A 717 -3.60 7.94 13.08
N ILE A 718 -4.55 7.21 13.64
CA ILE A 718 -5.98 7.53 13.60
C ILE A 718 -6.48 7.71 15.03
N ASP A 719 -7.31 8.74 15.24
CA ASP A 719 -8.14 8.93 16.43
C ASP A 719 -9.52 9.45 15.99
N ILE A 720 -10.45 8.52 15.79
CA ILE A 720 -11.87 8.79 15.52
C ILE A 720 -12.56 8.89 16.88
N SER A 721 -13.15 10.04 17.16
CA SER A 721 -13.95 10.27 18.36
C SER A 721 -15.34 10.79 17.99
N GLY A 722 -16.36 10.35 18.72
CA GLY A 722 -17.73 10.84 18.60
C GLY A 722 -18.17 11.49 19.91
N SER A 723 -18.78 12.67 19.85
CA SER A 723 -19.64 13.17 20.92
C SER A 723 -21.06 13.34 20.39
N MET A 724 -22.05 13.13 21.27
CA MET A 724 -23.46 13.33 20.96
C MET A 724 -24.10 14.12 22.10
N GLU A 725 -24.45 15.37 21.81
CA GLU A 725 -25.26 16.21 22.68
C GLU A 725 -26.73 16.01 22.27
N PHE A 726 -27.62 15.63 23.19
CA PHE A 726 -29.04 15.39 22.91
C PHE A 726 -29.92 16.01 24.00
N SER A 727 -30.90 16.82 23.60
CA SER A 727 -31.89 17.39 24.52
C SER A 727 -33.30 17.25 23.96
N LEU A 728 -34.10 16.40 24.60
CA LEU A 728 -35.54 16.28 24.34
C LEU A 728 -36.29 17.58 24.62
N TRP A 729 -35.82 18.38 25.60
CA TRP A 729 -36.49 19.61 26.02
C TRP A 729 -36.32 20.74 25.00
N TYR A 730 -35.08 20.95 24.51
CA TYR A 730 -34.80 21.92 23.44
C TYR A 730 -35.11 21.37 22.04
N ARG A 731 -35.39 20.05 21.92
CA ARG A 731 -35.55 19.33 20.65
C ARG A 731 -34.33 19.42 19.75
N GLU A 732 -33.15 19.47 20.37
CA GLU A 732 -31.85 19.59 19.69
C GLU A 732 -31.06 18.29 19.78
N SER A 733 -30.40 17.93 18.68
CA SER A 733 -29.39 16.87 18.64
C SER A 733 -28.17 17.36 17.87
N LYS A 734 -26.99 17.22 18.47
CA LYS A 734 -25.72 17.62 17.86
C LYS A 734 -24.71 16.49 18.01
N THR A 735 -24.55 15.74 16.92
CA THR A 735 -23.54 14.68 16.81
C THR A 735 -22.28 15.26 16.17
N ARG A 736 -21.13 15.12 16.82
CA ARG A 736 -19.82 15.56 16.31
C ARG A 736 -18.91 14.34 16.16
N VAL A 737 -18.64 13.92 14.92
CA VAL A 737 -17.64 12.88 14.64
C VAL A 737 -16.34 13.56 14.21
N LYS A 738 -15.33 13.54 15.08
CA LYS A 738 -14.01 14.13 14.83
C LYS A 738 -13.01 13.02 14.48
N ASN A 739 -12.65 12.94 13.20
CA ASN A 739 -11.60 12.06 12.70
C ASN A 739 -10.27 12.81 12.68
N ARG A 740 -9.39 12.58 13.67
CA ARG A 740 -8.02 13.10 13.66
C ARG A 740 -7.13 12.08 12.96
N ARG A 741 -6.33 12.55 11.99
CA ARG A 741 -5.36 11.74 11.27
C ARG A 741 -3.99 12.43 11.32
N ALA A 742 -2.94 11.66 11.50
CA ALA A 742 -1.57 12.11 11.28
C ALA A 742 -0.86 11.08 10.39
N LEU A 743 -0.68 11.45 9.11
CA LEU A 743 0.07 10.62 8.17
C LEU A 743 1.56 10.95 8.28
N THR A 744 2.39 9.92 8.14
CA THR A 744 3.85 10.04 8.14
C THR A 744 4.41 9.05 7.15
N THR A 745 4.96 9.56 6.06
CA THR A 745 5.63 8.75 5.04
C THR A 745 7.14 8.93 5.16
N VAL A 746 7.84 7.83 5.43
CA VAL A 746 9.29 7.75 5.57
C VAL A 746 9.83 6.94 4.41
N CYS A 747 10.61 7.59 3.55
CA CYS A 747 11.44 6.94 2.55
C CYS A 747 12.87 6.83 3.08
N LEU A 748 13.44 5.62 3.05
CA LEU A 748 14.78 5.27 3.48
C LEU A 748 15.48 4.52 2.34
N ALA A 749 16.40 5.20 1.65
CA ALA A 749 17.34 4.54 0.77
C ALA A 749 18.67 4.38 1.53
N PHE A 750 19.12 3.15 1.72
CA PHE A 750 20.38 2.79 2.36
C PHE A 750 21.35 2.13 1.39
N LEU A 751 22.63 2.32 1.66
CA LEU A 751 23.73 1.58 1.07
C LEU A 751 24.58 0.98 2.24
N SER A 752 25.00 -0.33 2.24
CA SER A 752 25.51 -1.40 3.20
C SER A 752 26.79 -2.34 2.88
N ALA A 753 28.04 -1.87 2.65
CA ALA A 753 29.22 -2.53 1.97
C ALA A 753 30.04 -3.61 2.66
N TYR A 754 30.59 -3.28 3.82
CA TYR A 754 31.68 -4.00 4.45
C TYR A 754 31.07 -4.62 5.69
N GLN A 755 30.85 -5.92 5.62
CA GLN A 755 29.91 -6.63 6.51
C GLN A 755 30.44 -6.79 7.95
N LYS A 756 31.69 -6.39 8.22
CA LYS A 756 32.26 -6.19 9.56
C LYS A 756 33.08 -4.90 9.62
N ALA A 757 32.78 -4.06 10.62
CA ALA A 757 33.61 -2.98 11.19
C ALA A 757 34.17 -1.85 10.27
N GLY A 758 33.87 -1.79 8.96
CA GLY A 758 34.70 -1.00 8.02
C GLY A 758 34.04 -0.07 7.00
N GLY A 759 32.73 0.20 7.00
CA GLY A 759 32.11 0.83 5.80
C GLY A 759 31.50 2.23 5.91
N ASN A 760 31.35 2.84 4.72
CA ASN A 760 30.71 4.12 4.42
C ASN A 760 29.18 4.04 4.25
N ALA A 761 28.41 4.40 5.28
CA ALA A 761 26.96 4.44 5.22
C ALA A 761 26.51 5.71 4.48
N LEU A 762 25.77 5.52 3.40
CA LEU A 762 24.97 6.58 2.78
C LEU A 762 23.51 6.30 3.12
N ALA A 763 22.78 7.31 3.59
CA ALA A 763 21.34 7.23 3.55
C ALA A 763 20.70 8.55 3.16
N TRP A 764 19.58 8.42 2.45
CA TRP A 764 18.64 9.49 2.19
C TRP A 764 17.35 9.16 2.94
N ARG A 765 17.00 10.02 3.90
CA ARG A 765 15.74 9.95 4.64
C ARG A 765 14.89 11.15 4.24
N VAL A 766 13.81 10.89 3.52
CA VAL A 766 12.71 11.85 3.39
C VAL A 766 11.62 11.45 4.35
N TRP A 767 11.19 12.39 5.17
CA TRP A 767 9.98 12.28 5.96
C TRP A 767 9.03 13.39 5.52
N ASP A 768 7.83 13.01 5.12
CA ASP A 768 6.71 13.93 4.97
C ASP A 768 5.68 13.62 6.06
N SER A 769 5.06 14.64 6.63
CA SER A 769 4.02 14.49 7.63
C SER A 769 2.96 15.57 7.54
N ASP A 770 1.71 15.11 7.45
CA ASP A 770 0.52 15.94 7.60
C ASP A 770 0.02 15.89 9.03
N ARG A 771 -0.01 17.05 9.69
CA ARG A 771 -0.65 17.25 10.99
C ARG A 771 -1.75 18.29 10.87
N GLY A 772 -2.94 17.86 10.45
CA GLY A 772 -4.07 18.75 10.21
C GLY A 772 -3.80 19.71 9.05
N ALA A 773 -3.49 20.97 9.36
CA ALA A 773 -3.21 22.01 8.37
C ALA A 773 -1.70 22.21 8.09
N ILE A 774 -0.79 21.43 8.69
CA ILE A 774 0.66 21.61 8.52
C ILE A 774 1.26 20.40 7.79
N GLU A 775 1.85 20.65 6.61
CA GLU A 775 2.67 19.73 5.80
C GLU A 775 4.15 19.99 6.14
N GLY A 776 4.87 18.97 6.62
CA GLY A 776 6.25 19.07 7.09
C GLY A 776 7.20 18.12 6.38
N GLN A 777 8.01 18.65 5.45
CA GLN A 777 9.00 17.90 4.68
C GLN A 777 10.41 18.03 5.27
N PHE A 778 10.97 16.90 5.71
CA PHE A 778 12.32 16.79 6.25
C PHE A 778 13.18 15.91 5.34
N GLU A 779 14.32 16.44 4.91
CA GLU A 779 15.32 15.71 4.13
C GLU A 779 16.60 15.59 4.96
N THR A 780 17.01 14.36 5.29
CA THR A 780 18.33 14.09 5.89
C THR A 780 19.19 13.29 4.92
N LYS A 781 20.38 13.80 4.67
CA LYS A 781 21.44 13.21 3.84
C LYS A 781 22.65 12.98 4.72
N TYR A 782 23.26 11.79 4.70
CA TYR A 782 24.52 11.57 5.42
C TYR A 782 25.50 10.66 4.68
N GLU A 783 26.78 10.80 5.04
CA GLU A 783 27.89 9.96 4.62
C GLU A 783 28.70 9.62 5.87
N ARG A 784 28.92 8.34 6.21
CA ARG A 784 29.50 7.97 7.51
C ARG A 784 30.36 6.70 7.46
N LEU A 785 31.65 6.82 7.77
CA LEU A 785 32.53 5.68 8.03
C LEU A 785 32.10 4.89 9.27
N SER A 786 32.57 3.64 9.40
CA SER A 786 32.31 2.77 10.56
C SER A 786 32.70 3.40 11.91
N THR A 787 33.68 4.30 11.90
CA THR A 787 34.14 5.03 13.09
C THR A 787 34.18 6.55 12.86
N GLY A 788 33.71 7.29 13.86
CA GLY A 788 33.67 8.76 13.89
C GLY A 788 32.30 9.40 13.58
N ARG A 789 32.25 10.74 13.63
CA ARG A 789 31.13 11.53 13.10
C ARG A 789 31.24 11.58 11.57
N GLY A 790 30.14 11.25 10.89
CA GLY A 790 30.01 11.40 9.44
C GLY A 790 29.59 12.82 9.03
N TYR A 791 29.57 13.07 7.72
CA TYR A 791 28.85 14.20 7.13
C TYR A 791 27.36 14.03 7.33
N ILE A 792 26.66 15.08 7.78
CA ILE A 792 25.19 15.11 7.87
C ILE A 792 24.71 16.46 7.35
N SER A 793 23.78 16.43 6.40
CA SER A 793 23.00 17.57 5.92
C SER A 793 21.54 17.35 6.26
N ARG A 794 20.85 18.40 6.72
CA ARG A 794 19.43 18.39 7.06
C ARG A 794 18.77 19.60 6.41
N ARG A 795 17.68 19.38 5.69
CA ARG A 795 16.76 20.42 5.21
C ARG A 795 15.39 20.18 5.83
N ARG A 796 14.69 21.27 6.13
CA ARG A 796 13.31 21.30 6.60
C ARG A 796 12.56 22.28 5.72
N LYS A 797 11.38 21.90 5.27
CA LYS A 797 10.38 22.79 4.67
C LYS A 797 9.09 22.55 5.41
N GLU A 798 8.40 23.62 5.75
CA GLU A 798 7.07 23.55 6.36
C GLU A 798 6.14 24.43 5.57
N ARG A 799 4.94 23.93 5.32
CA ARG A 799 3.89 24.62 4.61
C ARG A 799 2.60 24.49 5.39
N LEU A 800 1.86 25.58 5.46
CA LEU A 800 0.47 25.53 5.88
C LEU A 800 -0.39 25.15 4.67
N VAL A 801 -1.09 24.02 4.76
CA VAL A 801 -2.17 23.63 3.85
C VAL A 801 -3.42 24.37 4.32
N SER A 802 -3.98 25.20 3.45
CA SER A 802 -5.19 25.96 3.76
C SER A 802 -6.37 25.02 4.03
N GLY A 803 -7.04 25.20 5.17
CA GLY A 803 -8.32 24.54 5.43
C GLY A 803 -9.40 25.04 4.46
N CYS A 804 -10.34 24.16 4.13
CA CYS A 804 -11.53 24.49 3.35
C CYS A 804 -12.73 23.69 3.88
N GLU A 805 -13.93 24.23 3.65
CA GLU A 805 -15.17 23.49 3.84
C GLU A 805 -15.56 22.82 2.52
N LEU A 806 -16.01 21.57 2.61
CA LEU A 806 -16.48 20.80 1.45
C LEU A 806 -18.00 20.97 1.34
N PRO A 807 -18.52 21.53 0.22
CA PRO A 807 -19.96 21.75 0.08
C PRO A 807 -20.73 20.44 0.03
N LEU A 808 -21.96 20.45 0.54
CA LEU A 808 -22.90 19.35 0.38
C LEU A 808 -23.93 19.69 -0.73
N HIS A 809 -25.08 19.04 -0.71
CA HIS A 809 -26.19 19.39 -1.58
C HIS A 809 -26.73 20.80 -1.24
N GLN A 810 -27.22 21.52 -2.25
CA GLN A 810 -27.66 22.92 -2.15
C GLN A 810 -28.66 23.18 -1.00
N GLU A 811 -29.61 22.28 -0.79
CA GLU A 811 -30.65 22.42 0.25
C GLU A 811 -30.04 22.42 1.67
N ASN A 812 -28.91 21.72 1.89
CA ASN A 812 -28.15 21.80 3.14
C ASN A 812 -27.54 23.19 3.33
N SER A 813 -26.97 23.80 2.29
CA SER A 813 -26.43 25.16 2.36
C SER A 813 -27.51 26.20 2.65
N GLU A 814 -28.71 26.04 2.08
CA GLU A 814 -29.87 26.88 2.39
C GLU A 814 -30.31 26.73 3.87
N MET A 815 -30.33 25.51 4.40
CA MET A 815 -30.58 25.26 5.83
C MET A 815 -29.47 25.85 6.72
N CYS A 816 -28.20 25.74 6.33
CA CYS A 816 -27.08 26.35 7.06
C CYS A 816 -27.23 27.87 7.16
N ASN A 817 -27.70 28.55 6.11
CA ASN A 817 -27.95 30.00 6.14
C ASN A 817 -29.10 30.39 7.09
N MET A 818 -30.04 29.48 7.37
CA MET A 818 -31.11 29.70 8.37
C MET A 818 -30.65 29.39 9.81
N VAL A 819 -29.76 28.41 9.98
CA VAL A 819 -29.19 28.04 11.30
C VAL A 819 -28.12 29.03 11.76
N PHE A 820 -27.36 29.58 10.81
CA PHE A 820 -26.35 30.61 11.02
C PHE A 820 -26.73 31.89 10.24
N PRO A 821 -27.84 32.56 10.61
CA PRO A 821 -28.20 33.81 9.96
C PRO A 821 -27.10 34.85 10.23
N PRO A 822 -26.83 35.76 9.27
CA PRO A 822 -25.95 36.88 9.54
C PRO A 822 -26.53 37.66 10.73
N GLN A 823 -25.70 37.92 11.75
CA GLN A 823 -26.08 38.85 12.80
C GLN A 823 -26.44 40.19 12.14
N PRO A 824 -27.56 40.84 12.50
CA PRO A 824 -27.79 42.20 12.05
C PRO A 824 -26.60 43.04 12.51
N GLU A 825 -26.02 43.82 11.59
CA GLU A 825 -25.00 44.80 11.96
C GLU A 825 -25.61 45.66 13.07
N SER A 826 -25.01 45.60 14.27
CA SER A 826 -25.47 46.41 15.39
C SER A 826 -25.22 47.86 15.04
N ASP A 827 -26.28 48.58 14.67
CA ASP A 827 -26.26 50.02 14.45
C ASP A 827 -25.53 50.68 15.62
N ASN A 828 -24.39 51.29 15.32
CA ASN A 828 -23.45 51.79 16.31
C ASN A 828 -23.95 53.17 16.80
N SER A 829 -25.12 53.18 17.44
CA SER A 829 -25.84 54.40 17.84
C SER A 829 -26.54 54.28 19.20
N GLY A 830 -25.75 54.47 20.27
CA GLY A 830 -26.21 55.17 21.47
C GLY A 830 -26.67 54.31 22.66
N GLY A 831 -26.15 54.65 23.85
CA GLY A 831 -26.71 54.23 25.14
C GLY A 831 -25.64 53.82 26.15
N TRP A 832 -25.35 54.68 27.13
CA TRP A 832 -24.58 54.31 28.32
C TRP A 832 -25.30 53.20 29.12
N PHE A 833 -24.58 52.17 29.55
CA PHE A 833 -24.07 52.04 30.92
C PHE A 833 -23.01 50.93 31.04
#